data_AF-W6LG97-F1
#
_entry.id   AF-W6LG97-F1
#
_cell.length_a   1.000
_cell.length_b   1.000
_cell.length_c   1.000
_cell.angle_alpha   90.00
_cell.angle_beta   90.00
_cell.angle_gamma   90.00
#
_symmetry.space_group_name_H-M   'P 1'
#
loop_
_entity.id
_entity.type
_entity.pdbx_description
1 polymer ?
#
loop_
_entity_poly.entity_id
_entity_poly.type
_entity_poly.pdbx_seq_one_letter_code
_entity_poly.pdbx_strand_id
1 'polypeptide(L)'
;MNASKSGGLHHGSHPEHGFVRLPYAPQGYQCTICKAAASNSEVAWFRCGEAECPALLCHKCFDVEEQLFGSVQVVIRSPLIPHDDTSAAVRTRPRPSGHKLAPLYAGKFMEVVSRAVCADDPKQVYFRLRSGGWINSKHVVCAITSKNLIESLAWIHLRANTGVSNPSSNHSPCSDISPGMVIEYIVETITMLETSPHYGIVMAAITLYPIHYVVSVLASPASLGGYPHHEENEESGGSRPSLVPELAMLRSYTSLIDNIINFVHNVLYFALTELECSIDDGERVEDGTMLSLFEDVIAGCVLVVYNLQRQCLVELPQEFINLMLRTLVLFGRIYIFLRPHDGPVEPLRLQDPAVISSHIDLPCEWARLYRLSSFVTDVAGRVLLTMHNIPSTLEVKDLKLIREQLSYAANEVLEETFCELLAVCMRRGPSIQRQFFSLDPLEIVVRLAKRATLAESQIAVVRLIADAAHRCPRNIALMSSVVIYPLIKMASSSHSPAALSTALDCFSDLAFNDPRAGEGGGAFRGLPFSPLSHARRGTETPPEILCTRSLHPHTAPFQLMHGFTLENGLMVNYCGACALAHPPEGGVPIDDAEYGYFSCQCSCNPRGGGRKPLPPPSIPHTAAIQILTAAGLANLLLASLKAYPDNPAVLNAVGGVVLRVEVPEEVINTLFYVLVEQGDLGPFAEAALGVASRAFLPSIEALCKNYVDTPLTEYIRGPPVSSTPFRVSQSNDTPPGVTSQGKSDVGLSPSPYGISAYQSSCKSDEYQSTVFQSHLHTEINLYNDNIESSGL
;
A
#
# COMPACT_ATOMS: atom_id res chain seq x y z
N MET A 1 42.56 -25.96 68.59
CA MET A 1 43.04 -25.47 67.28
C MET A 1 41.83 -25.37 66.37
N ASN A 2 41.43 -24.13 66.07
CA ASN A 2 40.13 -23.74 65.52
C ASN A 2 40.10 -23.94 64.00
N ALA A 3 39.18 -24.77 63.51
CA ALA A 3 38.76 -24.78 62.12
C ALA A 3 37.61 -23.78 61.96
N SER A 4 37.89 -22.60 61.39
CA SER A 4 36.86 -21.64 60.99
C SER A 4 36.20 -22.12 59.69
N LYS A 5 35.06 -22.81 59.80
CA LYS A 5 34.08 -22.90 58.71
C LYS A 5 33.59 -21.48 58.42
N SER A 6 34.09 -20.85 57.36
CA SER A 6 33.44 -19.70 56.75
C SER A 6 32.16 -20.22 56.07
N GLY A 7 31.05 -20.22 56.81
CA GLY A 7 29.74 -20.63 56.29
C GLY A 7 29.34 -19.70 55.15
N GLY A 8 29.48 -20.17 53.91
CA GLY A 8 28.97 -19.46 52.74
C GLY A 8 27.47 -19.26 52.89
N LEU A 9 26.99 -18.05 52.63
CA LEU A 9 25.55 -17.75 52.60
C LEU A 9 25.02 -18.29 51.27
N HIS A 10 24.29 -19.41 51.27
CA HIS A 10 23.73 -20.00 50.06
C HIS A 10 22.34 -19.45 49.80
N HIS A 11 21.94 -19.36 48.52
CA HIS A 11 20.61 -18.89 48.13
C HIS A 11 19.87 -19.97 47.33
N GLY A 12 18.55 -20.04 47.49
CA GLY A 12 17.71 -21.05 46.84
C GLY A 12 17.81 -21.08 45.30
N SER A 13 18.04 -19.93 44.65
CA SER A 13 18.26 -19.86 43.18
C SER A 13 19.63 -20.36 42.73
N HIS A 14 20.61 -20.46 43.63
CA HIS A 14 21.96 -20.86 43.29
C HIS A 14 22.56 -21.71 44.41
N PRO A 15 22.04 -22.94 44.62
CA PRO A 15 22.42 -23.78 45.75
C PRO A 15 23.85 -24.34 45.65
N GLU A 16 24.44 -24.29 44.46
CA GLU A 16 25.79 -24.81 44.18
C GLU A 16 26.92 -23.89 44.67
N HIS A 17 26.67 -22.59 44.76
CA HIS A 17 27.69 -21.60 45.10
C HIS A 17 27.28 -20.75 46.32
N GLY A 18 28.26 -20.44 47.18
CA GLY A 18 28.08 -19.48 48.26
C GLY A 18 28.10 -18.04 47.74
N PHE A 19 27.32 -17.16 48.36
CA PHE A 19 27.34 -15.73 48.10
C PHE A 19 28.26 -14.98 49.08
N VAL A 20 28.90 -13.95 48.56
CA VAL A 20 29.68 -12.98 49.32
C VAL A 20 28.88 -11.68 49.44
N ARG A 21 28.75 -11.19 50.67
CA ARG A 21 28.08 -9.91 50.95
C ARG A 21 28.95 -8.76 50.48
N LEU A 22 28.40 -7.91 49.62
CA LEU A 22 28.94 -6.64 49.21
C LEU A 22 28.32 -5.51 50.04
N PRO A 23 29.11 -4.56 50.55
CA PRO A 23 28.60 -3.42 51.29
C PRO A 23 27.82 -2.42 50.41
N TYR A 24 28.10 -2.39 49.11
CA TYR A 24 27.44 -1.54 48.12
C TYR A 24 27.24 -2.28 46.79
N ALA A 25 26.31 -1.78 45.98
CA ALA A 25 25.98 -2.34 44.68
C ALA A 25 27.04 -1.98 43.62
N PRO A 26 27.49 -2.93 42.78
CA PRO A 26 28.30 -2.61 41.60
C PRO A 26 27.52 -1.75 40.60
N GLN A 27 28.09 -0.63 40.15
CA GLN A 27 27.45 0.24 39.15
C GLN A 27 27.19 -0.50 37.83
N GLY A 28 26.02 -0.26 37.23
CA GLY A 28 25.63 -0.85 35.94
C GLY A 28 25.09 -2.28 36.03
N TYR A 29 25.07 -2.91 37.20
CA TYR A 29 24.52 -4.25 37.38
C TYR A 29 23.06 -4.23 37.85
N GLN A 30 22.33 -5.31 37.57
CA GLN A 30 20.95 -5.52 38.02
C GLN A 30 20.87 -6.78 38.90
N CYS A 31 19.91 -6.80 39.81
CA CYS A 31 19.59 -8.01 40.57
C CYS A 31 19.15 -9.14 39.61
N THR A 32 19.75 -10.31 39.69
CA THR A 32 19.43 -11.46 38.84
C THR A 32 17.97 -11.90 38.98
N ILE A 33 17.39 -11.77 40.18
CA ILE A 33 16.02 -12.18 40.49
C ILE A 33 15.00 -11.10 40.12
N CYS A 34 15.08 -9.91 40.72
CA CYS A 34 14.04 -8.90 40.54
C CYS A 34 14.34 -7.87 39.45
N LYS A 35 15.51 -7.97 38.78
CA LYS A 35 16.01 -7.05 37.75
C LYS A 35 16.11 -5.58 38.16
N ALA A 36 15.92 -5.29 39.45
CA ALA A 36 16.13 -3.95 39.98
C ALA A 36 17.59 -3.53 39.76
N ALA A 37 17.79 -2.35 39.18
CA ALA A 37 19.10 -1.76 38.99
C ALA A 37 19.77 -1.48 40.34
N ALA A 38 21.08 -1.68 40.38
CA ALA A 38 21.94 -1.20 41.43
C ALA A 38 21.86 0.33 41.50
N SER A 39 21.18 0.87 42.52
CA SER A 39 21.28 2.29 42.86
C SER A 39 22.50 2.52 43.74
N ASN A 40 23.02 3.76 43.79
CA ASN A 40 24.08 4.21 44.71
C ASN A 40 23.68 4.17 46.20
N SER A 41 22.74 3.30 46.58
CA SER A 41 22.28 3.15 47.96
C SER A 41 23.25 2.30 48.79
N GLU A 42 23.45 2.67 50.05
CA GLU A 42 24.24 1.92 51.05
C GLU A 42 23.52 0.64 51.53
N VAL A 43 22.80 -0.03 50.64
CA VAL A 43 22.11 -1.30 50.95
C VAL A 43 23.03 -2.44 50.56
N ALA A 44 23.08 -3.50 51.38
CA ALA A 44 23.91 -4.66 51.09
C ALA A 44 23.44 -5.43 49.84
N TRP A 45 24.39 -5.96 49.08
CA TRP A 45 24.18 -6.84 47.93
C TRP A 45 24.93 -8.15 48.14
N PHE A 46 24.62 -9.15 47.33
CA PHE A 46 25.18 -10.49 47.45
C PHE A 46 25.62 -10.95 46.08
N ARG A 47 26.92 -11.14 45.86
CA ARG A 47 27.48 -11.66 44.62
C ARG A 47 27.85 -13.13 44.80
N CYS A 48 27.64 -13.94 43.78
CA CYS A 48 28.18 -15.29 43.76
C CYS A 48 29.70 -15.28 43.98
N GLY A 49 30.20 -16.18 44.82
CA GLY A 49 31.62 -16.32 45.11
C GLY A 49 32.43 -16.86 43.93
N GLU A 50 31.78 -17.46 42.94
CA GLU A 50 32.42 -18.01 41.74
C GLU A 50 32.68 -16.92 40.70
N ALA A 51 33.92 -16.83 40.20
CA ALA A 51 34.39 -15.69 39.42
C ALA A 51 33.63 -15.51 38.08
N GLU A 52 33.26 -16.62 37.43
CA GLU A 52 32.55 -16.62 36.14
C GLU A 52 31.03 -16.56 36.29
N CYS A 53 30.49 -16.64 37.51
CA CYS A 53 29.06 -16.58 37.72
C CYS A 53 28.55 -15.13 37.81
N PRO A 54 27.63 -14.70 36.91
CA PRO A 54 27.11 -13.34 36.92
C PRO A 54 26.03 -13.09 37.98
N ALA A 55 25.72 -14.07 38.84
CA ALA A 55 24.64 -13.96 39.79
C ALA A 55 24.92 -12.90 40.86
N LEU A 56 24.03 -11.93 40.93
CA LEU A 56 24.07 -10.79 41.83
C LEU A 56 22.67 -10.54 42.38
N LEU A 57 22.51 -10.56 43.70
CA LEU A 57 21.22 -10.43 44.37
C LEU A 57 21.21 -9.19 45.26
N CYS A 58 20.12 -8.43 45.24
CA CYS A 58 19.89 -7.42 46.27
C CYS A 58 19.49 -8.11 47.58
N HIS A 59 19.74 -7.47 48.73
CA HIS A 59 19.36 -8.01 50.05
C HIS A 59 17.92 -8.53 50.10
N LYS A 60 16.99 -7.80 49.47
CA LYS A 60 15.56 -8.12 49.48
C LYS A 60 15.23 -9.44 48.76
N CYS A 61 16.02 -9.84 47.78
CA CYS A 61 15.87 -11.11 47.06
C CYS A 61 16.67 -12.22 47.72
N PHE A 62 17.80 -11.90 48.37
CA PHE A 62 18.59 -12.86 49.13
C PHE A 62 17.79 -13.47 50.29
N ASP A 63 16.92 -12.69 50.95
CA ASP A 63 16.09 -13.18 52.07
C ASP A 63 14.89 -14.03 51.64
N VAL A 64 14.64 -14.19 50.33
CA VAL A 64 13.49 -14.98 49.85
C VAL A 64 13.83 -16.47 49.92
N GLU A 65 13.04 -17.20 50.70
CA GLU A 65 13.04 -18.67 50.70
C GLU A 65 12.33 -19.18 49.45
N GLU A 66 13.10 -19.51 48.42
CA GLU A 66 12.58 -20.07 47.18
C GLU A 66 12.97 -21.53 46.98
N GLN A 67 12.13 -22.24 46.23
CA GLN A 67 12.32 -23.61 45.81
C GLN A 67 12.35 -23.69 44.29
N LEU A 68 13.47 -24.11 43.72
CA LEU A 68 13.63 -24.32 42.28
C LEU A 68 12.73 -25.47 41.80
N PHE A 69 12.21 -25.34 40.58
CA PHE A 69 11.56 -26.46 39.91
C PHE A 69 12.61 -27.40 39.31
N GLY A 70 12.33 -28.70 39.33
CA GLY A 70 13.20 -29.72 38.71
C GLY A 70 13.08 -29.81 37.19
N SER A 71 12.10 -29.12 36.60
CA SER A 71 11.86 -29.06 35.16
C SER A 71 11.38 -27.66 34.77
N VAL A 72 11.53 -27.30 33.49
CA VAL A 72 10.99 -26.07 32.94
C VAL A 72 9.48 -26.08 33.08
N GLN A 73 8.93 -25.03 33.67
CA GLN A 73 7.50 -24.82 33.79
C GLN A 73 7.13 -23.58 32.99
N VAL A 74 6.04 -23.66 32.24
CA VAL A 74 5.56 -22.56 31.40
C VAL A 74 4.15 -22.22 31.82
N VAL A 75 3.91 -20.94 32.06
CA VAL A 75 2.61 -20.42 32.46
C VAL A 75 2.15 -19.34 31.49
N ILE A 76 0.84 -19.17 31.40
CA ILE A 76 0.20 -18.03 30.75
C ILE A 76 -0.63 -17.29 31.78
N ARG A 77 -0.95 -16.03 31.51
CA ARG A 77 -1.95 -15.30 32.29
C ARG A 77 -3.25 -16.11 32.31
N SER A 78 -3.86 -16.24 33.49
CA SER A 78 -5.16 -16.89 33.59
C SER A 78 -6.19 -16.10 32.77
N PRO A 79 -6.81 -16.69 31.74
CA PRO A 79 -7.81 -16.00 30.93
C PRO A 79 -9.12 -15.71 31.68
N LEU A 80 -9.29 -16.31 32.86
CA LEU A 80 -10.44 -16.05 33.74
C LEU A 80 -10.31 -14.73 34.51
N ILE A 81 -9.14 -14.10 34.46
CA ILE A 81 -8.90 -12.81 35.10
C ILE A 81 -9.32 -11.73 34.12
N PRO A 82 -10.23 -10.83 34.52
CA PRO A 82 -10.61 -9.69 33.71
C PRO A 82 -9.38 -8.92 33.24
N HIS A 83 -9.37 -8.52 31.99
CA HIS A 83 -8.20 -7.92 31.38
C HIS A 83 -7.93 -6.47 31.84
N ASP A 84 -8.91 -5.84 32.49
CA ASP A 84 -8.78 -4.58 33.23
C ASP A 84 -8.27 -4.77 34.68
N ASP A 85 -8.15 -6.02 35.16
CA ASP A 85 -7.63 -6.31 36.49
C ASP A 85 -6.12 -6.06 36.58
N THR A 86 -5.77 -4.85 37.01
CA THR A 86 -4.38 -4.42 37.25
C THR A 86 -3.75 -5.07 38.49
N SER A 87 -4.48 -5.85 39.29
CA SER A 87 -3.92 -6.56 40.45
C SER A 87 -3.00 -7.71 40.02
N ALA A 88 -3.25 -8.26 38.83
CA ALA A 88 -2.40 -9.22 38.15
C ALA A 88 -1.18 -8.54 37.53
N ALA A 89 -0.04 -8.64 38.21
CA ALA A 89 1.20 -7.99 37.82
C ALA A 89 2.41 -8.83 38.19
N VAL A 90 3.51 -8.61 37.46
CA VAL A 90 4.85 -9.04 37.87
C VAL A 90 5.32 -8.11 38.98
N ARG A 91 5.88 -8.67 40.05
CA ARG A 91 6.28 -7.92 41.25
C ARG A 91 7.75 -8.13 41.56
N THR A 92 8.36 -7.11 42.16
CA THR A 92 9.74 -7.18 42.66
C THR A 92 9.92 -8.22 43.78
N ARG A 93 8.84 -8.62 44.45
CA ARG A 93 8.85 -9.54 45.61
C ARG A 93 7.62 -10.45 45.63
N PRO A 94 7.72 -11.64 46.26
CA PRO A 94 6.62 -12.58 46.40
C PRO A 94 5.64 -12.18 47.51
N ARG A 95 5.03 -10.99 47.39
CA ARG A 95 4.02 -10.48 48.33
C ARG A 95 3.12 -9.40 47.71
N PRO A 96 1.89 -9.18 48.20
CA PRO A 96 0.96 -8.19 47.64
C PRO A 96 1.46 -6.74 47.70
N SER A 97 2.26 -6.40 48.72
CA SER A 97 2.86 -5.06 48.88
C SER A 97 4.15 -4.87 48.07
N GLY A 98 4.57 -5.88 47.29
CA GLY A 98 5.71 -5.77 46.40
C GLY A 98 5.42 -4.77 45.27
N HIS A 99 6.41 -3.94 44.94
CA HIS A 99 6.29 -2.99 43.83
C HIS A 99 6.01 -3.73 42.52
N LYS A 100 5.03 -3.25 41.75
CA LYS A 100 4.67 -3.78 40.42
C LYS A 100 5.76 -3.40 39.43
N LEU A 101 6.38 -4.41 38.82
CA LEU A 101 7.40 -4.26 37.78
C LEU A 101 6.76 -4.04 36.41
N ALA A 102 5.76 -4.85 36.10
CA ALA A 102 5.06 -4.83 34.82
C ALA A 102 3.65 -5.40 35.00
N PRO A 103 2.69 -5.02 34.15
CA PRO A 103 1.43 -5.75 34.04
C PRO A 103 1.70 -7.21 33.63
N LEU A 104 0.75 -8.10 33.89
CA LEU A 104 0.86 -9.48 33.45
C LEU A 104 0.56 -9.58 31.95
N TYR A 105 1.49 -10.14 31.18
CA TYR A 105 1.39 -10.22 29.71
C TYR A 105 0.28 -11.17 29.28
N ALA A 106 -0.67 -10.65 28.52
CA ALA A 106 -1.71 -11.43 27.88
C ALA A 106 -1.18 -12.03 26.55
N GLY A 107 -1.55 -13.26 26.22
CA GLY A 107 -1.14 -13.88 24.94
C GLY A 107 0.33 -14.29 24.82
N LYS A 108 1.10 -14.29 25.93
CA LYS A 108 2.53 -14.64 25.93
C LYS A 108 2.83 -15.74 26.95
N PHE A 109 3.77 -16.62 26.59
CA PHE A 109 4.35 -17.62 27.47
C PHE A 109 5.36 -17.00 28.43
N MET A 110 5.27 -17.40 29.69
CA MET A 110 6.17 -17.01 30.76
C MET A 110 6.85 -18.24 31.34
N GLU A 111 8.18 -18.31 31.21
CA GLU A 111 8.96 -19.38 31.81
C GLU A 111 9.12 -19.14 33.31
N VAL A 112 8.71 -20.10 34.13
CA VAL A 112 8.84 -20.06 35.58
C VAL A 112 9.86 -21.09 36.07
N VAL A 113 10.74 -20.63 36.94
CA VAL A 113 11.96 -21.38 37.33
C VAL A 113 11.99 -21.74 38.80
N SER A 114 11.20 -21.05 39.63
CA SER A 114 11.08 -21.35 41.06
C SER A 114 9.73 -20.92 41.62
N ARG A 115 9.46 -21.36 42.84
CA ARG A 115 8.33 -20.91 43.66
C ARG A 115 8.80 -20.39 45.01
N ALA A 116 8.07 -19.43 45.55
CA ALA A 116 8.24 -18.96 46.92
C ALA A 116 6.86 -18.75 47.56
N VAL A 117 6.82 -18.78 48.88
CA VAL A 117 5.61 -18.50 49.66
C VAL A 117 5.75 -17.11 50.28
N CYS A 118 4.65 -16.35 50.33
CA CYS A 118 4.65 -15.04 50.97
C CYS A 118 4.92 -15.19 52.47
N ALA A 119 5.95 -14.50 52.97
CA ALA A 119 6.31 -14.52 54.38
C ALA A 119 5.17 -14.02 55.30
N ASP A 120 4.38 -13.07 54.81
CA ASP A 120 3.26 -12.47 55.55
C ASP A 120 1.97 -13.34 55.48
N ASP A 121 1.85 -14.23 54.48
CA ASP A 121 0.67 -15.08 54.28
C ASP A 121 1.06 -16.39 53.56
N PRO A 122 1.24 -17.51 54.29
CA PRO A 122 1.64 -18.78 53.71
C PRO A 122 0.69 -19.37 52.66
N LYS A 123 -0.55 -18.87 52.57
CA LYS A 123 -1.52 -19.29 51.55
C LYS A 123 -1.26 -18.68 50.18
N GLN A 124 -0.39 -17.67 50.09
CA GLN A 124 -0.05 -17.04 48.82
C GLN A 124 1.26 -17.58 48.30
N VAL A 125 1.16 -18.27 47.17
CA VAL A 125 2.30 -18.82 46.44
C VAL A 125 2.61 -17.90 45.26
N TYR A 126 3.90 -17.66 45.04
CA TYR A 126 4.41 -16.87 43.94
C TYR A 126 5.38 -17.69 43.11
N PHE A 127 5.34 -17.54 41.79
CA PHE A 127 6.33 -18.10 40.87
C PHE A 127 7.32 -17.04 40.43
N ARG A 128 8.59 -17.41 40.33
CA ARG A 128 9.64 -16.55 39.77
C ARG A 128 9.72 -16.75 38.27
N LEU A 129 9.67 -15.66 37.51
CA LEU A 129 9.89 -15.71 36.06
C LEU A 129 11.38 -15.77 35.76
N ARG A 130 11.75 -16.43 34.66
CA ARG A 130 13.13 -16.42 34.14
C ARG A 130 13.57 -15.02 33.70
N SER A 131 12.65 -14.25 33.12
CA SER A 131 12.85 -12.84 32.75
C SER A 131 13.02 -11.92 33.98
N GLY A 132 12.57 -12.37 35.15
CA GLY A 132 12.72 -11.67 36.43
C GLY A 132 11.39 -11.44 37.15
N GLY A 133 11.47 -11.11 38.44
CA GLY A 133 10.30 -10.81 39.25
C GLY A 133 9.44 -12.03 39.60
N TRP A 134 8.33 -11.74 40.28
CA TRP A 134 7.45 -12.71 40.92
C TRP A 134 6.00 -12.47 40.53
N ILE A 135 5.29 -13.54 40.23
CA ILE A 135 3.86 -13.52 39.89
C ILE A 135 3.09 -14.36 40.89
N ASN A 136 1.87 -13.95 41.25
CA ASN A 136 1.02 -14.77 42.12
C ASN A 136 0.54 -16.00 41.33
N SER A 137 0.64 -17.20 41.92
CA SER A 137 0.24 -18.44 41.25
C SER A 137 -1.25 -18.47 40.90
N LYS A 138 -2.09 -17.71 41.62
CA LYS A 138 -3.52 -17.57 41.29
C LYS A 138 -3.77 -16.75 40.02
N HIS A 139 -2.78 -15.98 39.57
CA HIS A 139 -2.93 -15.09 38.41
C HIS A 139 -2.57 -15.75 37.08
N VAL A 140 -2.07 -16.98 37.14
CA VAL A 140 -1.58 -17.72 35.98
C VAL A 140 -2.12 -19.13 35.99
N VAL A 141 -2.11 -19.73 34.82
CA VAL A 141 -2.37 -21.16 34.64
C VAL A 141 -1.15 -21.80 33.99
N CYS A 142 -0.81 -23.00 34.42
CA CYS A 142 0.23 -23.77 33.76
C CYS A 142 -0.24 -24.11 32.35
N ALA A 143 0.53 -23.71 31.34
CA ALA A 143 0.30 -24.12 29.97
C ALA A 143 0.50 -25.64 29.80
N ILE A 144 1.31 -26.24 30.68
CA ILE A 144 1.76 -27.65 30.60
C ILE A 144 0.86 -28.60 31.41
N THR A 145 -0.48 -28.46 31.38
CA THR A 145 -1.33 -29.37 32.19
C THR A 145 -2.59 -29.94 31.53
N SER A 146 -2.84 -29.76 30.23
CA SER A 146 -3.92 -30.52 29.57
C SER A 146 -3.84 -30.43 28.05
N LYS A 147 -3.74 -31.60 27.37
CA LYS A 147 -3.61 -31.83 25.92
C LYS A 147 -2.21 -31.54 25.34
N ASN A 148 -1.63 -32.53 24.65
CA ASN A 148 -0.31 -32.52 24.00
C ASN A 148 -0.05 -31.29 23.07
N LEU A 149 -1.11 -30.60 22.64
CA LEU A 149 -1.09 -29.54 21.64
C LEU A 149 -0.53 -28.21 22.20
N ILE A 150 -1.00 -27.75 23.37
CA ILE A 150 -0.50 -26.50 24.00
C ILE A 150 0.95 -26.66 24.45
N GLU A 151 1.31 -27.85 24.96
CA GLU A 151 2.68 -28.18 25.31
C GLU A 151 3.59 -28.10 24.08
N SER A 152 3.17 -28.68 22.95
CA SER A 152 3.91 -28.61 21.69
C SER A 152 4.10 -27.17 21.20
N LEU A 153 3.04 -26.35 21.25
CA LEU A 153 3.12 -24.92 20.93
C LEU A 153 4.13 -24.18 21.83
N ALA A 154 4.04 -24.37 23.15
CA ALA A 154 4.96 -23.74 24.10
C ALA A 154 6.43 -24.08 23.79
N TRP A 155 6.72 -25.33 23.45
CA TRP A 155 8.06 -25.76 23.07
C TRP A 155 8.55 -25.15 21.76
N ILE A 156 7.68 -25.01 20.75
CA ILE A 156 8.01 -24.31 19.49
C ILE A 156 8.50 -22.89 19.78
N HIS A 157 7.73 -22.15 20.59
CA HIS A 157 8.07 -20.78 20.94
C HIS A 157 9.35 -20.66 21.77
N LEU A 158 9.56 -21.55 22.75
CA LEU A 158 10.75 -21.53 23.59
C LEU A 158 12.03 -21.87 22.81
N ARG A 159 11.99 -22.87 21.93
CA ARG A 159 13.14 -23.24 21.08
C ARG A 159 13.53 -22.10 20.16
N ALA A 160 12.55 -21.51 19.49
CA ALA A 160 12.76 -20.36 18.62
C ALA A 160 13.37 -19.16 19.37
N ASN A 161 12.89 -18.87 20.59
CA ASN A 161 13.39 -17.74 21.39
C ASN A 161 14.82 -17.93 21.92
N THR A 162 15.27 -19.17 22.12
CA THR A 162 16.59 -19.46 22.68
C THR A 162 17.69 -19.59 21.62
N GLY A 163 17.33 -19.65 20.33
CA GLY A 163 18.28 -19.77 19.22
C GLY A 163 19.13 -21.06 19.25
N VAL A 164 18.81 -22.00 20.14
CA VAL A 164 19.54 -23.27 20.26
C VAL A 164 19.06 -24.22 19.17
N SER A 165 19.70 -24.14 18.00
CA SER A 165 19.86 -25.31 17.15
C SER A 165 20.77 -26.29 17.90
N ASN A 166 20.36 -27.55 17.99
CA ASN A 166 21.26 -28.60 18.48
C ASN A 166 22.55 -28.53 17.63
N PRO A 167 23.75 -28.45 18.21
CA PRO A 167 25.00 -28.35 17.43
C PRO A 167 25.29 -29.59 16.57
N SER A 168 24.45 -30.63 16.66
CA SER A 168 24.46 -31.84 15.83
C SER A 168 23.44 -31.84 14.69
N SER A 169 22.61 -30.81 14.54
CA SER A 169 21.61 -30.72 13.48
C SER A 169 21.71 -29.38 12.75
N ASN A 170 22.09 -29.42 11.46
CA ASN A 170 22.07 -28.27 10.53
C ASN A 170 20.64 -27.79 10.18
N HIS A 171 19.67 -27.99 11.07
CA HIS A 171 18.28 -27.63 10.85
C HIS A 171 17.93 -26.34 11.59
N SER A 172 17.24 -25.43 10.91
CA SER A 172 16.64 -24.24 11.50
C SER A 172 15.80 -24.63 12.72
N PRO A 173 15.78 -23.85 13.83
CA PRO A 173 15.00 -24.14 15.04
C PRO A 173 13.48 -24.32 14.80
N CYS A 174 12.99 -23.98 13.59
CA CYS A 174 11.61 -24.13 13.15
C CYS A 174 11.37 -25.23 12.10
N SER A 175 12.36 -26.07 11.79
CA SER A 175 12.21 -27.19 10.84
C SER A 175 11.13 -28.21 11.22
N ASP A 176 10.71 -28.20 12.48
CA ASP A 176 9.75 -29.15 13.06
C ASP A 176 8.28 -28.72 12.86
N ILE A 177 8.00 -27.50 12.38
CA ILE A 177 6.63 -27.01 12.17
C ILE A 177 6.10 -27.53 10.83
N SER A 178 5.25 -28.56 10.88
CA SER A 178 4.60 -29.09 9.68
C SER A 178 3.24 -28.41 9.40
N PRO A 179 2.80 -28.32 8.12
CA PRO A 179 1.46 -27.86 7.76
C PRO A 179 0.33 -28.55 8.54
N GLY A 180 0.44 -29.86 8.75
CA GLY A 180 -0.56 -30.64 9.49
C GLY A 180 -0.70 -30.18 10.94
N MET A 181 0.42 -29.90 11.62
CA MET A 181 0.41 -29.36 12.98
C MET A 181 -0.25 -27.98 13.03
N VAL A 182 0.00 -27.12 12.04
CA VAL A 182 -0.64 -25.80 11.97
C VAL A 182 -2.15 -25.92 11.81
N ILE A 183 -2.64 -26.86 11.00
CA ILE A 183 -4.07 -27.12 10.86
C ILE A 183 -4.66 -27.58 12.20
N GLU A 184 -4.00 -28.48 12.93
CA GLU A 184 -4.45 -28.90 14.27
C GLU A 184 -4.54 -27.72 15.24
N TYR A 185 -3.54 -26.83 15.23
CA TYR A 185 -3.54 -25.61 16.04
C TYR A 185 -4.68 -24.65 15.67
N ILE A 186 -4.94 -24.49 14.38
CA ILE A 186 -6.07 -23.69 13.87
C ILE A 186 -7.40 -24.25 14.36
N VAL A 187 -7.64 -25.56 14.19
CA VAL A 187 -8.91 -26.20 14.55
C VAL A 187 -9.16 -26.13 16.06
N GLU A 188 -8.15 -26.42 16.89
CA GLU A 188 -8.29 -26.30 18.35
C GLU A 188 -8.51 -24.84 18.75
N THR A 189 -7.83 -23.88 18.11
CA THR A 189 -8.03 -22.45 18.41
C THR A 189 -9.45 -22.00 18.10
N ILE A 190 -10.00 -22.34 16.93
CA ILE A 190 -11.38 -22.00 16.56
C ILE A 190 -12.38 -22.65 17.54
N THR A 191 -12.17 -23.95 17.85
CA THR A 191 -13.01 -24.67 18.83
C THR A 191 -12.97 -23.99 20.21
N MET A 192 -11.80 -23.54 20.64
CA MET A 192 -11.63 -22.82 21.91
C MET A 192 -12.26 -21.43 21.87
N LEU A 193 -12.24 -20.74 20.72
CA LEU A 193 -12.91 -19.45 20.55
C LEU A 193 -14.42 -19.57 20.74
N GLU A 194 -15.01 -20.67 20.27
CA GLU A 194 -16.45 -20.95 20.43
C GLU A 194 -16.81 -21.43 21.84
N THR A 195 -15.98 -22.28 22.45
CA THR A 195 -16.30 -22.94 23.74
C THR A 195 -15.81 -22.18 24.97
N SER A 196 -14.72 -21.44 24.85
CA SER A 196 -14.10 -20.66 25.92
C SER A 196 -13.41 -19.42 25.33
N PRO A 197 -14.16 -18.36 24.99
CA PRO A 197 -13.66 -17.23 24.20
C PRO A 197 -12.38 -16.58 24.75
N HIS A 198 -12.30 -16.40 26.08
CA HIS A 198 -11.11 -15.85 26.74
C HIS A 198 -9.85 -16.71 26.54
N TYR A 199 -9.99 -18.04 26.54
CA TYR A 199 -8.87 -18.94 26.21
C TYR A 199 -8.61 -18.97 24.70
N GLY A 200 -9.67 -18.95 23.89
CA GLY A 200 -9.57 -18.96 22.42
C GLY A 200 -8.73 -17.81 21.87
N ILE A 201 -8.92 -16.58 22.38
CA ILE A 201 -8.13 -15.42 21.92
C ILE A 201 -6.65 -15.51 22.33
N VAL A 202 -6.37 -16.05 23.51
CA VAL A 202 -4.98 -16.31 23.95
C VAL A 202 -4.33 -17.40 23.09
N MET A 203 -5.09 -18.45 22.76
CA MET A 203 -4.66 -19.49 21.82
C MET A 203 -4.40 -18.91 20.42
N ALA A 204 -5.21 -17.97 19.95
CA ALA A 204 -5.00 -17.31 18.67
C ALA A 204 -3.68 -16.52 18.65
N ALA A 205 -3.39 -15.76 19.71
CA ALA A 205 -2.15 -14.99 19.82
C ALA A 205 -0.89 -15.84 19.69
N ILE A 206 -0.88 -17.04 20.30
CA ILE A 206 0.27 -17.95 20.21
C ILE A 206 0.30 -18.72 18.87
N THR A 207 -0.87 -19.11 18.33
CA THR A 207 -0.98 -19.83 17.05
C THR A 207 -0.56 -18.99 15.84
N LEU A 208 -0.57 -17.65 15.94
CA LEU A 208 -0.12 -16.77 14.86
C LEU A 208 1.35 -16.96 14.48
N TYR A 209 2.24 -17.26 15.43
CA TYR A 209 3.66 -17.48 15.15
C TYR A 209 3.92 -18.64 14.17
N PRO A 210 3.44 -19.88 14.42
CA PRO A 210 3.63 -20.96 13.46
C PRO A 210 2.90 -20.71 12.12
N ILE A 211 1.79 -19.96 12.11
CA ILE A 211 1.14 -19.54 10.86
C ILE A 211 2.04 -18.61 10.06
N HIS A 212 2.57 -17.54 10.68
CA HIS A 212 3.50 -16.63 10.03
C HIS A 212 4.72 -17.36 9.47
N TYR A 213 5.29 -18.29 10.25
CA TYR A 213 6.39 -19.12 9.80
C TYR A 213 6.02 -19.90 8.54
N VAL A 214 4.91 -20.65 8.54
CA VAL A 214 4.53 -21.46 7.37
C VAL A 214 4.21 -20.57 6.16
N VAL A 215 3.52 -19.44 6.33
CA VAL A 215 3.27 -18.50 5.23
C VAL A 215 4.58 -17.96 4.64
N SER A 216 5.56 -17.64 5.48
CA SER A 216 6.89 -17.20 5.01
C SER A 216 7.64 -18.30 4.25
N VAL A 217 7.46 -19.56 4.64
CA VAL A 217 8.03 -20.71 3.93
C VAL A 217 7.34 -20.87 2.58
N LEU A 218 6.01 -20.75 2.49
CA LEU A 218 5.26 -20.83 1.24
C LEU A 218 5.67 -19.75 0.24
N ALA A 219 5.97 -18.55 0.74
CA ALA A 219 6.42 -17.40 -0.04
C ALA A 219 7.84 -17.55 -0.63
N SER A 220 8.62 -18.55 -0.19
CA SER A 220 10.01 -18.68 -0.61
C SER A 220 10.12 -19.19 -2.06
N PRO A 221 11.00 -18.62 -2.92
CA PRO A 221 11.21 -19.10 -4.28
C PRO A 221 11.64 -20.59 -4.33
N ALA A 222 12.27 -21.08 -3.26
CA ALA A 222 12.74 -22.46 -3.17
C ALA A 222 11.62 -23.49 -2.99
N SER A 223 10.46 -23.13 -2.43
CA SER A 223 9.30 -24.04 -2.29
C SER A 223 8.47 -24.16 -3.57
N LEU A 224 8.68 -23.26 -4.54
CA LEU A 224 8.09 -23.27 -5.88
C LEU A 224 9.09 -23.75 -6.96
N GLY A 225 10.34 -24.06 -6.58
CA GLY A 225 11.44 -24.37 -7.49
C GLY A 225 11.66 -25.86 -7.74
N GLY A 226 10.97 -26.40 -8.73
CA GLY A 226 11.20 -27.73 -9.26
C GLY A 226 10.74 -27.93 -10.71
N TYR A 227 10.61 -26.86 -11.50
CA TYR A 227 10.47 -26.99 -12.96
C TYR A 227 11.85 -26.91 -13.59
N PRO A 228 12.45 -28.02 -14.05
CA PRO A 228 13.56 -27.91 -14.99
C PRO A 228 12.98 -27.31 -16.27
N HIS A 229 13.54 -26.18 -16.71
CA HIS A 229 13.54 -25.85 -18.13
C HIS A 229 14.18 -27.05 -18.85
N HIS A 230 13.34 -27.92 -19.41
CA HIS A 230 13.78 -28.89 -20.39
C HIS A 230 14.11 -28.10 -21.66
N GLU A 231 15.39 -27.75 -21.80
CA GLU A 231 16.00 -27.74 -23.13
C GLU A 231 15.79 -29.14 -23.72
N GLU A 232 15.19 -29.18 -24.89
CA GLU A 232 15.00 -30.39 -25.69
C GLU A 232 16.37 -31.01 -26.00
N ASN A 233 16.71 -32.09 -25.32
CA ASN A 233 17.64 -33.07 -25.84
C ASN A 233 16.97 -34.43 -25.74
N GLU A 234 16.54 -34.93 -26.90
CA GLU A 234 16.04 -36.27 -27.09
C GLU A 234 17.12 -37.32 -26.74
N GLU A 235 16.63 -38.53 -26.45
CA GLU A 235 17.38 -39.77 -26.27
C GLU A 235 18.01 -40.02 -24.90
N SER A 236 17.20 -40.53 -23.97
CA SER A 236 17.54 -41.73 -23.17
C SER A 236 16.33 -42.19 -22.35
N GLY A 237 15.88 -43.42 -22.58
CA GLY A 237 14.77 -44.02 -21.85
C GLY A 237 15.03 -44.14 -20.35
N GLY A 238 14.19 -43.51 -19.54
CA GLY A 238 14.18 -43.63 -18.08
C GLY A 238 12.86 -43.12 -17.52
N SER A 239 12.10 -44.03 -16.93
CA SER A 239 11.00 -43.85 -15.97
C SER A 239 10.39 -42.45 -15.83
N ARG A 240 9.17 -42.25 -16.37
CA ARG A 240 8.30 -41.10 -16.01
C ARG A 240 8.21 -40.97 -14.48
N PRO A 241 8.51 -39.80 -13.88
CA PRO A 241 8.13 -39.53 -12.50
C PRO A 241 6.60 -39.58 -12.39
N SER A 242 6.09 -40.26 -11.37
CA SER A 242 4.67 -40.35 -11.07
C SER A 242 4.10 -38.94 -10.82
N LEU A 243 3.03 -38.54 -11.53
CA LEU A 243 2.27 -37.28 -11.35
C LEU A 243 1.45 -37.22 -10.03
N VAL A 244 1.48 -38.29 -9.23
CA VAL A 244 0.63 -38.44 -8.03
C VAL A 244 1.11 -37.66 -6.79
N PRO A 245 2.42 -37.52 -6.50
CA PRO A 245 2.91 -36.74 -5.34
C PRO A 245 2.65 -35.24 -5.47
N GLU A 246 2.65 -34.72 -6.71
CA GLU A 246 2.51 -33.29 -7.02
C GLU A 246 1.08 -32.79 -6.74
N LEU A 247 0.07 -33.58 -7.11
CA LEU A 247 -1.35 -33.30 -6.82
C LEU A 247 -1.68 -33.41 -5.32
N ALA A 248 -1.04 -34.33 -4.59
CA ALA A 248 -1.24 -34.47 -3.15
C ALA A 248 -0.61 -33.30 -2.38
N MET A 249 0.56 -32.82 -2.82
CA MET A 249 1.22 -31.65 -2.26
C MET A 249 0.41 -30.37 -2.52
N LEU A 250 -0.05 -30.16 -3.76
CA LEU A 250 -0.95 -29.05 -4.11
C LEU A 250 -2.24 -29.06 -3.27
N ARG A 251 -2.91 -30.21 -3.12
CA ARG A 251 -4.10 -30.33 -2.28
C ARG A 251 -3.84 -30.03 -0.81
N SER A 252 -2.69 -30.45 -0.28
CA SER A 252 -2.29 -30.14 1.10
C SER A 252 -2.05 -28.64 1.29
N TYR A 253 -1.50 -27.96 0.29
CA TYR A 253 -1.29 -26.51 0.33
C TYR A 253 -2.60 -25.73 0.21
N THR A 254 -3.49 -26.09 -0.71
CA THR A 254 -4.81 -25.46 -0.80
C THR A 254 -5.59 -25.63 0.50
N SER A 255 -5.61 -26.84 1.05
CA SER A 255 -6.27 -27.10 2.34
C SER A 255 -5.68 -26.28 3.49
N LEU A 256 -4.35 -26.14 3.55
CA LEU A 256 -3.70 -25.29 4.55
C LEU A 256 -4.11 -23.83 4.39
N ILE A 257 -4.05 -23.28 3.17
CA ILE A 257 -4.42 -21.89 2.88
C ILE A 257 -5.88 -21.63 3.27
N ASP A 258 -6.80 -22.53 2.90
CA ASP A 258 -8.22 -22.42 3.26
C ASP A 258 -8.41 -22.40 4.79
N ASN A 259 -7.68 -23.25 5.52
CA ASN A 259 -7.72 -23.25 6.98
C ASN A 259 -7.15 -21.95 7.58
N ILE A 260 -6.07 -21.41 7.01
CA ILE A 260 -5.50 -20.13 7.46
C ILE A 260 -6.48 -18.98 7.18
N ILE A 261 -7.10 -18.92 6.00
CA ILE A 261 -8.11 -17.91 5.68
C ILE A 261 -9.28 -18.00 6.65
N ASN A 262 -9.79 -19.21 6.90
CA ASN A 262 -10.88 -19.43 7.85
C ASN A 262 -10.48 -19.04 9.29
N PHE A 263 -9.27 -19.39 9.72
CA PHE A 263 -8.71 -18.98 11.00
C PHE A 263 -8.70 -17.46 11.13
N VAL A 264 -8.08 -16.77 10.17
CA VAL A 264 -7.93 -15.32 10.22
C VAL A 264 -9.29 -14.64 10.19
N HIS A 265 -10.22 -15.11 9.35
CA HIS A 265 -11.58 -14.57 9.30
C HIS A 265 -12.28 -14.64 10.67
N ASN A 266 -12.30 -15.82 11.31
CA ASN A 266 -12.99 -16.02 12.60
C ASN A 266 -12.34 -15.24 13.74
N VAL A 267 -11.00 -15.29 13.83
CA VAL A 267 -10.25 -14.60 14.87
C VAL A 267 -10.37 -13.10 14.72
N LEU A 268 -10.25 -12.57 13.50
CA LEU A 268 -10.38 -11.14 13.24
C LEU A 268 -11.81 -10.65 13.52
N TYR A 269 -12.83 -11.39 13.06
CA TYR A 269 -14.22 -11.06 13.35
C TYR A 269 -14.49 -11.01 14.87
N PHE A 270 -14.01 -12.00 15.62
CA PHE A 270 -14.17 -12.05 17.07
C PHE A 270 -13.43 -10.88 17.76
N ALA A 271 -12.13 -10.71 17.46
CA ALA A 271 -11.30 -9.68 18.08
C ALA A 271 -11.82 -8.26 17.81
N LEU A 272 -12.24 -7.97 16.58
CA LEU A 272 -12.86 -6.70 16.23
C LEU A 272 -14.16 -6.47 17.00
N THR A 273 -15.01 -7.49 17.12
CA THR A 273 -16.31 -7.38 17.81
C THR A 273 -16.13 -7.11 19.30
N GLU A 274 -15.26 -7.87 19.97
CA GLU A 274 -14.98 -7.66 21.39
C GLU A 274 -14.38 -6.27 21.66
N LEU A 275 -13.43 -5.85 20.82
CA LEU A 275 -12.77 -4.56 21.00
C LEU A 275 -13.70 -3.37 20.67
N GLU A 276 -14.58 -3.51 19.67
CA GLU A 276 -15.66 -2.55 19.40
C GLU A 276 -16.59 -2.40 20.61
N CYS A 277 -17.07 -3.51 21.18
CA CYS A 277 -17.92 -3.50 22.36
C CYS A 277 -17.23 -2.85 23.57
N SER A 278 -15.98 -3.21 23.86
CA SER A 278 -15.20 -2.61 24.95
C SER A 278 -15.07 -1.09 24.82
N ILE A 279 -14.80 -0.59 23.61
CA ILE A 279 -14.66 0.86 23.39
C ILE A 279 -16.04 1.55 23.50
N ASP A 280 -17.10 0.94 23.00
CA ASP A 280 -18.46 1.49 23.08
C ASP A 280 -19.01 1.55 24.51
N ASP A 281 -18.65 0.57 25.35
CA ASP A 281 -19.01 0.51 26.77
C ASP A 281 -18.20 1.49 27.64
N GLY A 282 -17.25 2.22 27.05
CA GLY A 282 -16.45 3.24 27.73
C GLY A 282 -15.37 2.67 28.65
N GLU A 283 -14.93 1.43 28.41
CA GLU A 283 -13.77 0.87 29.12
C GLU A 283 -12.54 1.75 28.87
N ARG A 284 -11.73 1.96 29.92
CA ARG A 284 -10.53 2.78 29.82
C ARG A 284 -9.47 2.02 29.01
N VAL A 285 -9.37 2.40 27.73
CA VAL A 285 -8.32 1.98 26.79
C VAL A 285 -6.92 2.10 27.42
N GLU A 286 -6.74 3.07 28.33
CA GLU A 286 -5.47 3.36 29.01
C GLU A 286 -5.02 2.32 30.05
N ASP A 287 -5.95 1.54 30.61
CA ASP A 287 -5.67 0.60 31.71
C ASP A 287 -5.65 -0.88 31.25
N GLY A 288 -5.97 -1.14 29.98
CA GLY A 288 -6.33 -2.46 29.49
C GLY A 288 -5.15 -3.30 29.00
N THR A 289 -4.82 -4.38 29.71
CA THR A 289 -4.07 -5.50 29.10
C THR A 289 -4.86 -6.21 27.98
N MET A 290 -6.16 -5.90 27.85
CA MET A 290 -7.01 -6.26 26.69
C MET A 290 -6.45 -5.71 25.39
N LEU A 291 -6.20 -4.39 25.37
CA LEU A 291 -5.90 -3.67 24.15
C LEU A 291 -4.65 -4.24 23.49
N SER A 292 -3.59 -4.45 24.28
CA SER A 292 -2.34 -5.06 23.81
C SER A 292 -2.54 -6.45 23.21
N LEU A 293 -3.36 -7.31 23.84
CA LEU A 293 -3.66 -8.64 23.29
C LEU A 293 -4.42 -8.55 21.96
N PHE A 294 -5.52 -7.79 21.92
CA PHE A 294 -6.35 -7.71 20.72
C PHE A 294 -5.62 -7.01 19.57
N GLU A 295 -4.88 -5.93 19.84
CA GLU A 295 -4.07 -5.28 18.81
C GLU A 295 -2.99 -6.22 18.26
N ASP A 296 -2.28 -6.98 19.11
CA ASP A 296 -1.29 -7.96 18.66
C ASP A 296 -1.93 -9.05 17.77
N VAL A 297 -3.10 -9.57 18.18
CA VAL A 297 -3.84 -10.59 17.42
C VAL A 297 -4.32 -10.03 16.08
N ILE A 298 -4.95 -8.86 16.08
CA ILE A 298 -5.46 -8.22 14.85
C ILE A 298 -4.30 -7.90 13.92
N ALA A 299 -3.20 -7.36 14.43
CA ALA A 299 -2.01 -7.07 13.64
C ALA A 299 -1.39 -8.30 13.02
N GLY A 300 -1.27 -9.40 13.78
CA GLY A 300 -0.81 -10.67 13.24
C GLY A 300 -1.75 -11.20 12.15
N CYS A 301 -3.06 -11.20 12.39
CA CYS A 301 -4.08 -11.59 11.40
C CYS A 301 -3.99 -10.77 10.10
N VAL A 302 -3.95 -9.44 10.19
CA VAL A 302 -3.85 -8.54 9.03
C VAL A 302 -2.53 -8.76 8.28
N LEU A 303 -1.42 -8.97 8.99
CA LEU A 303 -0.13 -9.30 8.37
C LEU A 303 -0.13 -10.67 7.68
N VAL A 304 -0.80 -11.69 8.25
CA VAL A 304 -0.97 -13.00 7.58
C VAL A 304 -1.69 -12.82 6.25
N VAL A 305 -2.83 -12.11 6.26
CA VAL A 305 -3.63 -11.85 5.06
C VAL A 305 -2.83 -11.10 4.00
N TYR A 306 -2.11 -10.06 4.43
CA TYR A 306 -1.25 -9.28 3.56
C TYR A 306 -0.18 -10.14 2.87
N ASN A 307 0.49 -11.01 3.63
CA ASN A 307 1.51 -11.90 3.08
C ASN A 307 0.88 -12.96 2.16
N LEU A 308 -0.30 -13.48 2.47
CA LEU A 308 -1.01 -14.40 1.59
C LEU A 308 -1.34 -13.76 0.23
N GLN A 309 -1.84 -12.52 0.21
CA GLN A 309 -2.07 -11.80 -1.05
C GLN A 309 -0.77 -11.47 -1.78
N ARG A 310 0.18 -10.81 -1.08
CA ARG A 310 1.35 -10.21 -1.74
C ARG A 310 2.41 -11.23 -2.11
N GLN A 311 2.63 -12.23 -1.26
CA GLN A 311 3.73 -13.18 -1.41
C GLN A 311 3.24 -14.52 -1.96
N CYS A 312 2.05 -14.97 -1.57
CA CYS A 312 1.48 -16.23 -2.03
C CYS A 312 0.46 -16.07 -3.18
N LEU A 313 0.14 -14.84 -3.60
CA LEU A 313 -0.82 -14.51 -4.67
C LEU A 313 -2.21 -15.12 -4.44
N VAL A 314 -2.63 -15.22 -3.18
CA VAL A 314 -3.93 -15.79 -2.79
C VAL A 314 -5.02 -14.75 -2.95
N GLU A 315 -6.08 -15.10 -3.69
CA GLU A 315 -7.30 -14.29 -3.76
C GLU A 315 -8.10 -14.41 -2.46
N LEU A 316 -8.40 -13.27 -1.83
CA LEU A 316 -9.16 -13.24 -0.59
C LEU A 316 -10.67 -13.26 -0.84
N PRO A 317 -11.44 -13.94 0.03
CA PRO A 317 -12.90 -13.89 0.02
C PRO A 317 -13.45 -12.45 0.22
N GLN A 318 -14.63 -12.17 -0.33
CA GLN A 318 -15.24 -10.82 -0.27
C GLN A 318 -15.56 -10.37 1.16
N GLU A 319 -15.78 -11.30 2.08
CA GLU A 319 -16.04 -11.08 3.50
C GLU A 319 -14.92 -10.25 4.16
N PHE A 320 -13.69 -10.34 3.65
CA PHE A 320 -12.55 -9.56 4.13
C PHE A 320 -12.69 -8.06 3.86
N ILE A 321 -13.48 -7.63 2.87
CA ILE A 321 -13.73 -6.20 2.61
C ILE A 321 -14.34 -5.55 3.86
N ASN A 322 -15.37 -6.17 4.43
CA ASN A 322 -16.03 -5.66 5.63
C ASN A 322 -15.09 -5.71 6.85
N LEU A 323 -14.35 -6.81 7.02
CA LEU A 323 -13.38 -6.93 8.11
C LEU A 323 -12.27 -5.87 8.05
N MET A 324 -11.72 -5.59 6.87
CA MET A 324 -10.71 -4.54 6.70
C MET A 324 -11.30 -3.14 6.94
N LEU A 325 -12.51 -2.85 6.44
CA LEU A 325 -13.18 -1.58 6.73
C LEU A 325 -13.44 -1.38 8.22
N ARG A 326 -13.93 -2.42 8.92
CA ARG A 326 -14.08 -2.41 10.39
C ARG A 326 -12.75 -2.20 11.09
N THR A 327 -11.69 -2.86 10.64
CA THR A 327 -10.33 -2.69 11.15
C THR A 327 -9.89 -1.23 11.04
N LEU A 328 -10.05 -0.60 9.87
CA LEU A 328 -9.69 0.81 9.66
C LEU A 328 -10.46 1.76 10.58
N VAL A 329 -11.77 1.53 10.75
CA VAL A 329 -12.61 2.35 11.64
C VAL A 329 -12.17 2.19 13.10
N LEU A 330 -12.01 0.95 13.56
CA LEU A 330 -11.64 0.65 14.94
C LEU A 330 -10.25 1.20 15.29
N PHE A 331 -9.27 0.98 14.42
CA PHE A 331 -7.92 1.50 14.65
C PHE A 331 -7.83 3.01 14.50
N GLY A 332 -8.68 3.62 13.67
CA GLY A 332 -8.91 5.07 13.67
C GLY A 332 -9.39 5.59 15.03
N ARG A 333 -10.30 4.88 15.70
CA ARG A 333 -10.75 5.21 17.08
C ARG A 333 -9.63 5.04 18.09
N ILE A 334 -8.95 3.89 18.06
CA ILE A 334 -7.84 3.58 18.97
C ILE A 334 -6.73 4.63 18.87
N TYR A 335 -6.41 5.08 17.66
CA TYR A 335 -5.41 6.12 17.41
C TYR A 335 -5.76 7.47 18.08
N ILE A 336 -7.05 7.79 18.27
CA ILE A 336 -7.48 9.00 19.01
C ILE A 336 -7.14 8.87 20.50
N PHE A 337 -7.28 7.67 21.06
CA PHE A 337 -6.99 7.39 22.46
C PHE A 337 -5.49 7.27 22.73
N LEU A 338 -4.75 6.60 21.85
CA LEU A 338 -3.31 6.46 21.91
C LEU A 338 -2.65 7.74 21.42
N ARG A 339 -2.33 8.67 22.34
CA ARG A 339 -1.57 9.89 21.98
C ARG A 339 -0.15 9.52 21.55
N PRO A 340 0.53 10.35 20.73
CA PRO A 340 1.94 10.15 20.41
C PRO A 340 2.78 10.13 21.70
N HIS A 341 3.66 9.12 21.83
CA HIS A 341 4.52 8.94 23.00
C HIS A 341 6.01 9.02 22.62
N ASP A 342 6.79 9.73 23.44
CA ASP A 342 8.25 9.93 23.28
C ASP A 342 9.09 8.69 23.67
N GLY A 343 8.51 7.50 23.62
CA GLY A 343 9.20 6.26 23.98
C GLY A 343 10.29 5.87 22.96
N PRO A 344 11.26 5.02 23.34
CA PRO A 344 12.28 4.53 22.42
C PRO A 344 11.66 3.80 21.22
N VAL A 345 12.18 4.11 20.03
CA VAL A 345 11.66 3.62 18.76
C VAL A 345 12.25 2.24 18.44
N GLU A 346 11.70 1.18 19.03
CA GLU A 346 12.05 -0.21 18.66
C GLU A 346 11.18 -0.74 17.51
N PRO A 347 11.69 -1.56 16.59
CA PRO A 347 10.89 -2.13 15.49
C PRO A 347 9.75 -3.03 16.02
N LEU A 348 8.60 -3.02 15.34
CA LEU A 348 7.47 -3.91 15.67
C LEU A 348 7.84 -5.35 15.32
N ARG A 349 7.75 -6.25 16.31
CA ARG A 349 8.12 -7.67 16.16
C ARG A 349 6.91 -8.58 16.20
N LEU A 350 6.14 -8.60 15.11
CA LEU A 350 4.88 -9.36 15.01
C LEU A 350 5.08 -10.85 14.69
N GLN A 351 6.25 -11.21 14.16
CA GLN A 351 6.60 -12.58 13.80
C GLN A 351 7.49 -13.26 14.85
N ASP A 352 7.78 -12.59 15.97
CA ASP A 352 8.60 -13.15 17.04
C ASP A 352 7.81 -14.19 17.83
N PRO A 353 8.49 -15.19 18.43
CA PRO A 353 7.86 -16.11 19.36
C PRO A 353 7.16 -15.35 20.51
N ALA A 354 5.97 -15.81 20.89
CA ALA A 354 5.18 -15.28 22.00
C ALA A 354 5.78 -15.65 23.38
N VAL A 355 7.04 -15.30 23.66
CA VAL A 355 7.75 -15.58 24.92
C VAL A 355 8.22 -14.29 25.56
N ILE A 356 8.02 -14.14 26.87
CA ILE A 356 8.55 -12.99 27.62
C ILE A 356 10.03 -13.19 27.94
N SER A 357 10.88 -12.43 27.25
CA SER A 357 12.33 -12.39 27.47
C SER A 357 12.76 -11.25 28.41
N SER A 358 12.02 -10.14 28.42
CA SER A 358 12.30 -8.96 29.25
C SER A 358 11.01 -8.24 29.63
N HIS A 359 11.09 -7.39 30.67
CA HIS A 359 9.95 -6.58 31.09
C HIS A 359 9.93 -5.24 30.37
N ILE A 360 8.84 -4.98 29.65
CA ILE A 360 8.57 -3.70 29.00
C ILE A 360 7.90 -2.77 30.01
N ASP A 361 8.41 -1.54 30.11
CA ASP A 361 7.77 -0.50 30.92
C ASP A 361 6.50 0.03 30.24
N LEU A 362 5.67 0.74 31.00
CA LEU A 362 4.40 1.25 30.48
C LEU A 362 4.62 2.25 29.32
N PRO A 363 5.43 3.31 29.44
CA PRO A 363 5.64 4.25 28.33
C PRO A 363 6.12 3.62 27.01
N CYS A 364 7.01 2.62 27.08
CA CYS A 364 7.48 1.87 25.90
C CYS A 364 6.34 1.06 25.27
N GLU A 365 5.50 0.40 26.07
CA GLU A 365 4.35 -0.35 25.57
C GLU A 365 3.34 0.58 24.87
N TRP A 366 3.09 1.75 25.43
CA TRP A 366 2.21 2.75 24.81
C TRP A 366 2.74 3.27 23.48
N ALA A 367 4.04 3.57 23.42
CA ALA A 367 4.70 3.94 22.15
C ALA A 367 4.67 2.79 21.13
N ARG A 368 4.72 1.53 21.58
CA ARG A 368 4.56 0.35 20.73
C ARG A 368 3.14 0.24 20.18
N LEU A 369 2.11 0.33 21.02
CA LEU A 369 0.69 0.23 20.62
C LEU A 369 0.30 1.35 19.65
N TYR A 370 0.75 2.58 19.90
CA TYR A 370 0.51 3.70 18.97
C TYR A 370 1.05 3.42 17.56
N ARG A 371 2.26 2.86 17.47
CA ARG A 371 2.88 2.46 16.19
C ARG A 371 2.20 1.25 15.59
N LEU A 372 1.81 0.28 16.41
CA LEU A 372 1.05 -0.89 15.99
C LEU A 372 -0.27 -0.47 15.34
N SER A 373 -0.96 0.51 15.92
CA SER A 373 -2.20 1.05 15.36
C SER A 373 -2.01 1.66 13.97
N SER A 374 -0.92 2.42 13.79
CA SER A 374 -0.56 2.99 12.48
C SER A 374 -0.20 1.88 11.46
N PHE A 375 0.54 0.86 11.90
CA PHE A 375 0.88 -0.30 11.08
C PHE A 375 -0.36 -1.08 10.63
N VAL A 376 -1.27 -1.39 11.55
CA VAL A 376 -2.51 -2.12 11.22
C VAL A 376 -3.34 -1.32 10.23
N THR A 377 -3.43 -0.01 10.41
CA THR A 377 -4.15 0.89 9.49
C THR A 377 -3.56 0.83 8.08
N ASP A 378 -2.24 0.95 7.95
CA ASP A 378 -1.55 0.89 6.65
C ASP A 378 -1.75 -0.47 5.97
N VAL A 379 -1.48 -1.56 6.69
CA VAL A 379 -1.55 -2.91 6.11
C VAL A 379 -2.99 -3.29 5.76
N ALA A 380 -3.98 -2.98 6.60
CA ALA A 380 -5.39 -3.21 6.28
C ALA A 380 -5.83 -2.40 5.05
N GLY A 381 -5.38 -1.15 4.92
CA GLY A 381 -5.62 -0.32 3.73
C GLY A 381 -5.04 -0.94 2.47
N ARG A 382 -3.78 -1.42 2.52
CA ARG A 382 -3.12 -2.09 1.38
C ARG A 382 -3.79 -3.42 1.01
N VAL A 383 -4.16 -4.24 1.99
CA VAL A 383 -4.93 -5.48 1.76
C VAL A 383 -6.20 -5.15 0.98
N LEU A 384 -6.96 -4.17 1.48
CA LEU A 384 -8.22 -3.75 0.90
C LEU A 384 -8.03 -3.24 -0.55
N LEU A 385 -7.07 -2.35 -0.78
CA LEU A 385 -6.77 -1.78 -2.11
C LEU A 385 -6.27 -2.80 -3.14
N THR A 386 -5.72 -3.94 -2.71
CA THR A 386 -5.21 -5.00 -3.59
C THR A 386 -6.20 -6.13 -3.85
N MET A 387 -7.39 -6.11 -3.23
CA MET A 387 -8.44 -7.10 -3.50
C MET A 387 -9.07 -6.88 -4.89
N HIS A 388 -9.03 -7.90 -5.76
CA HIS A 388 -9.57 -7.84 -7.14
C HIS A 388 -11.04 -7.39 -7.22
N ASN A 389 -11.86 -7.75 -6.25
CA ASN A 389 -13.29 -7.42 -6.24
C ASN A 389 -13.61 -6.02 -5.73
N ILE A 390 -12.64 -5.28 -5.16
CA ILE A 390 -12.94 -4.00 -4.52
C ILE A 390 -13.62 -2.98 -5.44
N PRO A 391 -13.26 -2.84 -6.73
CA PRO A 391 -13.89 -1.84 -7.59
C PRO A 391 -15.35 -2.16 -7.90
N SER A 392 -15.79 -3.42 -7.74
CA SER A 392 -17.17 -3.82 -7.98
C SER A 392 -18.04 -3.79 -6.71
N THR A 393 -17.44 -3.96 -5.53
CA THR A 393 -18.17 -4.09 -4.26
C THR A 393 -18.19 -2.84 -3.39
N LEU A 394 -17.10 -2.06 -3.31
CA LEU A 394 -17.00 -0.92 -2.40
C LEU A 394 -17.90 0.25 -2.85
N GLU A 395 -18.84 0.66 -2.02
CA GLU A 395 -19.68 1.84 -2.25
C GLU A 395 -19.18 3.07 -1.46
N VAL A 396 -19.50 4.27 -1.96
CA VAL A 396 -19.14 5.53 -1.28
C VAL A 396 -19.71 5.58 0.15
N LYS A 397 -20.90 5.05 0.38
CA LYS A 397 -21.53 5.03 1.71
C LYS A 397 -20.73 4.20 2.73
N ASP A 398 -19.97 3.21 2.30
CA ASP A 398 -19.20 2.32 3.18
C ASP A 398 -18.01 3.06 3.81
N LEU A 399 -17.53 4.11 3.14
CA LEU A 399 -16.44 4.97 3.62
C LEU A 399 -16.88 6.03 4.64
N LYS A 400 -18.19 6.12 4.93
CA LYS A 400 -18.75 7.13 5.84
C LYS A 400 -18.18 7.02 7.26
N LEU A 401 -18.06 5.79 7.79
CA LEU A 401 -17.54 5.59 9.15
C LEU A 401 -16.06 5.98 9.24
N ILE A 402 -15.26 5.68 8.21
CA ILE A 402 -13.85 6.12 8.13
C ILE A 402 -13.78 7.64 8.12
N ARG A 403 -14.62 8.29 7.30
CA ARG A 403 -14.70 9.76 7.22
C ARG A 403 -15.07 10.40 8.56
N GLU A 404 -16.00 9.80 9.31
CA GLU A 404 -16.39 10.27 10.64
C GLU A 404 -15.20 10.23 11.61
N GLN A 405 -14.41 9.15 11.62
CA GLN A 405 -13.20 9.05 12.46
C GLN A 405 -12.17 10.14 12.15
N LEU A 406 -11.97 10.43 10.87
CA LEU A 406 -11.06 11.48 10.42
C LEU A 406 -11.48 12.89 10.85
N SER A 407 -12.69 13.09 11.38
CA SER A 407 -13.12 14.39 11.93
C SER A 407 -12.47 14.69 13.29
N TYR A 408 -12.02 13.66 14.01
CA TYR A 408 -11.54 13.77 15.40
C TYR A 408 -10.02 13.76 15.51
N ALA A 409 -9.31 13.08 14.61
CA ALA A 409 -7.85 13.06 14.61
C ALA A 409 -7.27 13.11 13.19
N ALA A 410 -6.09 13.71 13.12
CA ALA A 410 -5.32 13.85 11.89
C ALA A 410 -4.31 12.69 11.81
N ASN A 411 -4.75 11.53 11.29
CA ASN A 411 -3.92 10.35 11.05
C ASN A 411 -3.54 10.28 9.56
N GLU A 412 -2.27 10.51 9.22
CA GLU A 412 -1.80 10.58 7.81
C GLU A 412 -2.09 9.28 7.05
N VAL A 413 -1.82 8.12 7.65
CA VAL A 413 -2.05 6.79 7.04
C VAL A 413 -3.53 6.53 6.77
N LEU A 414 -4.41 6.88 7.73
CA LEU A 414 -5.86 6.69 7.54
C LEU A 414 -6.44 7.67 6.52
N GLU A 415 -5.94 8.91 6.47
CA GLU A 415 -6.33 9.88 5.44
C GLU A 415 -5.90 9.45 4.05
N GLU A 416 -4.66 8.97 3.90
CA GLU A 416 -4.14 8.39 2.66
C GLU A 416 -5.04 7.23 2.20
N THR A 417 -5.30 6.28 3.10
CA THR A 417 -6.14 5.10 2.81
C THR A 417 -7.56 5.53 2.40
N PHE A 418 -8.15 6.51 3.09
CA PHE A 418 -9.45 7.07 2.72
C PHE A 418 -9.44 7.70 1.32
N CYS A 419 -8.39 8.47 1.01
CA CYS A 419 -8.24 9.09 -0.31
C CYS A 419 -8.15 8.04 -1.44
N GLU A 420 -7.31 7.02 -1.28
CA GLU A 420 -7.17 5.93 -2.26
C GLU A 420 -8.49 5.14 -2.42
N LEU A 421 -9.15 4.76 -1.32
CA LEU A 421 -10.43 4.03 -1.38
C LEU A 421 -11.52 4.85 -2.07
N LEU A 422 -11.60 6.15 -1.80
CA LEU A 422 -12.56 7.01 -2.47
C LEU A 422 -12.20 7.19 -3.95
N ALA A 423 -10.92 7.24 -4.31
CA ALA A 423 -10.46 7.29 -5.70
C ALA A 423 -10.89 6.02 -6.47
N VAL A 424 -10.74 4.83 -5.86
CA VAL A 424 -11.29 3.57 -6.42
C VAL A 424 -12.79 3.69 -6.70
N CYS A 425 -13.57 4.26 -5.77
CA CYS A 425 -14.99 4.49 -5.99
C CYS A 425 -15.26 5.45 -7.16
N MET A 426 -14.48 6.52 -7.32
CA MET A 426 -14.66 7.51 -8.38
C MET A 426 -14.39 6.89 -9.77
N ARG A 427 -13.46 5.95 -9.89
CA ARG A 427 -13.17 5.25 -11.16
C ARG A 427 -14.30 4.36 -11.68
N ARG A 428 -15.30 4.03 -10.85
CA ARG A 428 -16.45 3.19 -11.24
C ARG A 428 -17.40 3.86 -12.24
N GLY A 429 -17.28 5.18 -12.43
CA GLY A 429 -17.93 5.90 -13.51
C GLY A 429 -18.74 7.12 -13.08
N PRO A 430 -19.36 7.83 -14.04
CA PRO A 430 -19.90 9.18 -13.83
C PRO A 430 -21.02 9.28 -12.80
N SER A 431 -21.80 8.22 -12.58
CA SER A 431 -22.89 8.21 -11.59
C SER A 431 -22.35 8.23 -10.17
N ILE A 432 -21.29 7.48 -9.89
CA ILE A 432 -20.61 7.43 -8.59
C ILE A 432 -19.75 8.68 -8.38
N GLN A 433 -19.07 9.18 -9.42
CA GLN A 433 -18.32 10.44 -9.36
C GLN A 433 -19.16 11.63 -8.89
N ARG A 434 -20.46 11.66 -9.24
CA ARG A 434 -21.39 12.71 -8.78
C ARG A 434 -21.67 12.68 -7.28
N GLN A 435 -21.33 11.59 -6.60
CA GLN A 435 -21.43 11.42 -5.15
C GLN A 435 -20.14 11.84 -4.41
N PHE A 436 -19.12 12.32 -5.11
CA PHE A 436 -17.84 12.76 -4.52
C PHE A 436 -18.04 13.64 -3.27
N PHE A 437 -18.93 14.64 -3.35
CA PHE A 437 -19.18 15.58 -2.24
C PHE A 437 -20.04 15.01 -1.10
N SER A 438 -20.54 13.77 -1.18
CA SER A 438 -21.43 13.20 -0.16
C SER A 438 -20.72 12.93 1.18
N LEU A 439 -19.40 12.79 1.16
CA LEU A 439 -18.57 12.56 2.34
C LEU A 439 -17.74 13.79 2.74
N ASP A 440 -17.96 14.94 2.11
CA ASP A 440 -17.14 16.15 2.28
C ASP A 440 -15.61 15.87 2.28
N PRO A 441 -15.08 15.23 1.21
CA PRO A 441 -13.69 14.76 1.18
C PRO A 441 -12.68 15.90 1.06
N LEU A 442 -13.11 17.10 0.64
CA LEU A 442 -12.21 18.23 0.42
C LEU A 442 -11.53 18.72 1.70
N GLU A 443 -12.19 18.59 2.86
CA GLU A 443 -11.56 18.88 4.15
C GLU A 443 -10.30 18.02 4.35
N ILE A 444 -10.44 16.70 4.11
CA ILE A 444 -9.36 15.72 4.27
C ILE A 444 -8.26 15.96 3.25
N VAL A 445 -8.62 16.12 1.97
CA VAL A 445 -7.67 16.42 0.88
C VAL A 445 -6.83 17.65 1.20
N VAL A 446 -7.45 18.77 1.59
CA VAL A 446 -6.72 20.01 1.86
C VAL A 446 -5.85 19.89 3.11
N ARG A 447 -6.34 19.18 4.13
CA ARG A 447 -5.59 18.94 5.36
C ARG A 447 -4.36 18.06 5.09
N LEU A 448 -4.54 16.94 4.38
CA LEU A 448 -3.46 16.03 4.01
C LEU A 448 -2.46 16.73 3.08
N ALA A 449 -2.92 17.44 2.04
CA ALA A 449 -2.04 18.16 1.11
C ALA A 449 -1.11 19.18 1.80
N LYS A 450 -1.54 19.77 2.93
CA LYS A 450 -0.73 20.72 3.70
C LYS A 450 0.33 20.08 4.59
N ARG A 451 0.16 18.80 4.94
CA ARG A 451 0.95 18.12 5.99
C ARG A 451 1.67 16.87 5.51
N ALA A 452 1.30 16.31 4.36
CA ALA A 452 1.80 15.05 3.85
C ALA A 452 3.34 15.08 3.78
N THR A 453 3.94 14.14 4.49
CA THR A 453 5.39 13.94 4.53
C THR A 453 5.82 12.78 3.62
N LEU A 454 4.91 11.81 3.41
CA LEU A 454 5.12 10.64 2.56
C LEU A 454 4.71 10.91 1.12
N ALA A 455 5.42 10.31 0.16
CA ALA A 455 5.11 10.44 -1.26
C ALA A 455 3.78 9.75 -1.61
N GLU A 456 3.50 8.64 -0.96
CA GLU A 456 2.27 7.85 -1.07
C GLU A 456 1.04 8.68 -0.70
N SER A 457 1.11 9.39 0.43
CA SER A 457 0.07 10.31 0.88
C SER A 457 -0.15 11.47 -0.12
N GLN A 458 0.92 12.03 -0.70
CA GLN A 458 0.80 13.07 -1.73
C GLN A 458 0.13 12.53 -3.00
N ILE A 459 0.52 11.32 -3.43
CA ILE A 459 -0.05 10.64 -4.59
C ILE A 459 -1.53 10.33 -4.37
N ALA A 460 -1.92 9.83 -3.20
CA ALA A 460 -3.30 9.50 -2.85
C ALA A 460 -4.23 10.72 -2.95
N VAL A 461 -3.79 11.87 -2.42
CA VAL A 461 -4.51 13.15 -2.51
C VAL A 461 -4.75 13.52 -3.97
N VAL A 462 -3.69 13.46 -4.78
CA VAL A 462 -3.73 13.88 -6.19
C VAL A 462 -4.59 12.93 -7.01
N ARG A 463 -4.45 11.61 -6.83
CA ARG A 463 -5.24 10.59 -7.54
C ARG A 463 -6.73 10.75 -7.26
N LEU A 464 -7.11 10.98 -6.00
CA LEU A 464 -8.51 11.24 -5.67
C LEU A 464 -9.06 12.45 -6.43
N ILE A 465 -8.31 13.56 -6.50
CA ILE A 465 -8.74 14.76 -7.21
C ILE A 465 -8.79 14.53 -8.73
N ALA A 466 -7.79 13.85 -9.30
CA ALA A 466 -7.78 13.47 -10.71
C ALA A 466 -8.99 12.59 -11.06
N ASP A 467 -9.23 11.50 -10.31
CA ASP A 467 -10.36 10.59 -10.54
C ASP A 467 -11.73 11.27 -10.34
N ALA A 468 -11.82 12.24 -9.42
CA ALA A 468 -13.04 13.03 -9.22
C ALA A 468 -13.25 14.10 -10.31
N ALA A 469 -12.17 14.62 -10.90
CA ALA A 469 -12.19 15.62 -11.95
C ALA A 469 -12.35 15.02 -13.35
N HIS A 470 -11.90 13.78 -13.55
CA HIS A 470 -11.77 13.15 -14.86
C HIS A 470 -13.07 13.23 -15.67
N ARG A 471 -13.02 14.01 -16.76
CA ARG A 471 -14.15 14.29 -17.67
C ARG A 471 -15.44 14.73 -16.95
N CYS A 472 -15.34 15.39 -15.79
CA CYS A 472 -16.47 15.79 -14.95
C CYS A 472 -16.47 17.31 -14.64
N PRO A 473 -16.98 18.15 -15.57
CA PRO A 473 -16.98 19.62 -15.41
C PRO A 473 -17.66 20.11 -14.12
N ARG A 474 -18.72 19.41 -13.68
CA ARG A 474 -19.43 19.73 -12.43
C ARG A 474 -18.50 19.65 -11.23
N ASN A 475 -17.74 18.55 -11.11
CA ASN A 475 -16.86 18.33 -9.97
C ASN A 475 -15.68 19.32 -10.02
N ILE A 476 -15.09 19.53 -11.19
CA ILE A 476 -14.04 20.54 -11.41
C ILE A 476 -14.52 21.91 -10.91
N ALA A 477 -15.68 22.38 -11.39
CA ALA A 477 -16.21 23.69 -11.02
C ALA A 477 -16.45 23.84 -9.50
N LEU A 478 -16.87 22.78 -8.83
CA LEU A 478 -17.18 22.79 -7.39
C LEU A 478 -15.93 22.72 -6.50
N MET A 479 -14.85 22.05 -6.92
CA MET A 479 -13.65 21.85 -6.07
C MET A 479 -12.49 22.80 -6.36
N SER A 480 -12.40 23.36 -7.57
CA SER A 480 -11.20 24.09 -8.06
C SER A 480 -10.70 25.19 -7.14
N SER A 481 -11.61 26.01 -6.59
CA SER A 481 -11.28 27.12 -5.70
C SER A 481 -10.69 26.69 -4.36
N VAL A 482 -10.90 25.43 -3.97
CA VAL A 482 -10.48 24.86 -2.70
C VAL A 482 -9.18 24.08 -2.84
N VAL A 483 -9.03 23.28 -3.91
CA VAL A 483 -7.95 22.29 -4.02
C VAL A 483 -6.70 22.78 -4.77
N ILE A 484 -6.83 23.66 -5.76
CA ILE A 484 -5.70 23.97 -6.66
C ILE A 484 -4.50 24.58 -5.91
N TYR A 485 -4.73 25.59 -5.07
CA TYR A 485 -3.64 26.24 -4.31
C TYR A 485 -2.92 25.26 -3.37
N PRO A 486 -3.62 24.47 -2.53
CA PRO A 486 -2.99 23.40 -1.75
C PRO A 486 -2.19 22.41 -2.59
N LEU A 487 -2.74 21.95 -3.72
CA LEU A 487 -2.07 20.96 -4.58
C LEU A 487 -0.79 21.52 -5.23
N ILE A 488 -0.82 22.75 -5.76
CA ILE A 488 0.40 23.39 -6.31
C ILE A 488 1.45 23.58 -5.22
N LYS A 489 1.05 24.00 -4.01
CA LYS A 489 1.97 24.16 -2.90
C LYS A 489 2.62 22.82 -2.51
N MET A 490 1.82 21.77 -2.39
CA MET A 490 2.30 20.41 -2.09
C MET A 490 3.27 19.90 -3.16
N ALA A 491 2.90 20.01 -4.44
CA ALA A 491 3.74 19.60 -5.56
C ALA A 491 5.06 20.39 -5.61
N SER A 492 5.02 21.70 -5.32
CA SER A 492 6.22 22.55 -5.27
C SER A 492 7.17 22.18 -4.14
N SER A 493 6.66 21.57 -3.05
CA SER A 493 7.48 21.06 -1.94
C SER A 493 7.86 19.58 -2.08
N SER A 494 7.41 18.89 -3.13
CA SER A 494 7.66 17.46 -3.27
C SER A 494 9.06 17.18 -3.80
N HIS A 495 9.71 16.19 -3.19
CA HIS A 495 10.99 15.64 -3.65
C HIS A 495 10.83 14.31 -4.40
N SER A 496 9.60 13.83 -4.59
CA SER A 496 9.31 12.59 -5.30
C SER A 496 8.91 12.89 -6.75
N PRO A 497 9.66 12.40 -7.76
CA PRO A 497 9.28 12.59 -9.15
C PRO A 497 7.94 11.93 -9.48
N ALA A 498 7.59 10.81 -8.82
CA ALA A 498 6.31 10.13 -9.00
C ALA A 498 5.12 10.93 -8.44
N ALA A 499 5.28 11.56 -7.28
CA ALA A 499 4.25 12.45 -6.74
C ALA A 499 4.08 13.70 -7.61
N LEU A 500 5.20 14.25 -8.11
CA LEU A 500 5.18 15.40 -8.99
C LEU A 500 4.54 15.12 -10.35
N SER A 501 4.89 14.02 -11.03
CA SER A 501 4.27 13.65 -12.31
C SER A 501 2.76 13.45 -12.15
N THR A 502 2.35 12.71 -11.10
CA THR A 502 0.94 12.50 -10.80
C THR A 502 0.19 13.82 -10.56
N ALA A 503 0.84 14.79 -9.88
CA ALA A 503 0.26 16.12 -9.65
C ALA A 503 0.07 16.92 -10.94
N LEU A 504 1.04 16.83 -11.85
CA LEU A 504 0.95 17.48 -13.16
C LEU A 504 -0.16 16.88 -14.02
N ASP A 505 -0.31 15.54 -14.03
CA ASP A 505 -1.43 14.87 -14.70
C ASP A 505 -2.78 15.31 -14.13
N CYS A 506 -2.89 15.42 -12.80
CA CYS A 506 -4.08 15.96 -12.15
C CYS A 506 -4.39 17.41 -12.56
N PHE A 507 -3.39 18.27 -12.76
CA PHE A 507 -3.61 19.62 -13.28
C PHE A 507 -4.10 19.61 -14.73
N SER A 508 -3.67 18.63 -15.53
CA SER A 508 -4.21 18.38 -16.88
C SER A 508 -5.70 18.00 -16.82
N ASP A 509 -6.09 17.09 -15.92
CA ASP A 509 -7.49 16.72 -15.68
C ASP A 509 -8.35 17.89 -15.16
N LEU A 510 -7.82 18.70 -14.23
CA LEU A 510 -8.50 19.90 -13.72
C LEU A 510 -8.66 20.98 -14.81
N ALA A 511 -7.78 20.99 -15.80
CA ALA A 511 -7.87 21.84 -16.98
C ALA A 511 -8.84 21.30 -18.06
N PHE A 512 -9.54 20.18 -17.80
CA PHE A 512 -10.53 19.63 -18.72
C PHE A 512 -11.59 20.67 -19.08
N ASN A 513 -11.69 20.95 -20.37
CA ASN A 513 -12.57 21.98 -20.93
C ASN A 513 -13.15 21.49 -22.26
N ASP A 514 -14.03 20.49 -22.21
CA ASP A 514 -14.78 20.03 -23.38
C ASP A 514 -16.13 20.75 -23.46
N PRO A 515 -16.36 21.61 -24.47
CA PRO A 515 -17.63 22.31 -24.62
C PRO A 515 -18.82 21.38 -24.90
N ARG A 516 -18.59 20.13 -25.32
CA ARG A 516 -19.64 19.11 -25.53
C ARG A 516 -20.20 18.57 -24.22
N ALA A 517 -19.45 18.67 -23.11
CA ALA A 517 -19.83 18.04 -21.84
C ALA A 517 -20.95 18.76 -21.08
N GLY A 518 -21.37 19.96 -21.51
CA GLY A 518 -22.46 20.74 -20.90
C GLY A 518 -23.88 20.32 -21.32
N GLU A 519 -24.03 19.54 -22.39
CA GLU A 519 -25.33 19.12 -22.93
C GLU A 519 -25.72 17.73 -22.39
N GLY A 520 -26.19 17.71 -21.14
CA GLY A 520 -26.63 16.47 -20.48
C GLY A 520 -27.97 15.95 -21.03
N GLY A 521 -27.96 14.73 -21.58
CA GLY A 521 -29.12 13.83 -21.58
C GLY A 521 -29.99 13.85 -22.83
N GLY A 522 -29.66 12.99 -23.81
CA GLY A 522 -30.54 12.67 -24.93
C GLY A 522 -29.78 12.50 -26.24
N ALA A 523 -29.67 11.25 -26.69
CA ALA A 523 -29.39 10.83 -28.06
C ALA A 523 -28.83 11.88 -29.04
N PHE A 524 -27.52 11.84 -29.31
CA PHE A 524 -26.99 12.10 -30.66
C PHE A 524 -25.66 11.36 -30.85
N ARG A 525 -25.74 10.14 -31.41
CA ARG A 525 -24.65 9.64 -32.25
C ARG A 525 -24.69 10.45 -33.54
N GLY A 526 -23.76 11.39 -33.72
CA GLY A 526 -23.56 12.05 -35.00
C GLY A 526 -23.09 13.49 -34.90
N LEU A 527 -21.78 13.67 -35.13
CA LEU A 527 -21.05 14.91 -35.48
C LEU A 527 -20.81 15.93 -34.34
N PRO A 528 -19.54 16.33 -34.11
CA PRO A 528 -19.19 17.40 -33.19
C PRO A 528 -19.38 18.74 -33.92
N PHE A 529 -20.07 19.69 -33.29
CA PHE A 529 -20.27 21.06 -33.78
C PHE A 529 -20.98 21.17 -35.14
N SER A 530 -22.20 21.70 -35.14
CA SER A 530 -22.78 22.27 -36.35
C SER A 530 -21.83 23.37 -36.84
N PRO A 531 -21.21 23.26 -38.03
CA PRO A 531 -20.45 24.37 -38.59
C PRO A 531 -21.47 25.47 -38.81
N LEU A 532 -21.29 26.61 -38.13
CA LEU A 532 -21.99 27.88 -38.35
C LEU A 532 -23.12 27.77 -39.37
N SER A 533 -24.32 27.45 -38.90
CA SER A 533 -25.53 27.36 -39.70
C SER A 533 -25.97 28.75 -40.15
N HIS A 534 -25.24 29.31 -41.12
CA HIS A 534 -25.80 30.27 -42.04
C HIS A 534 -26.33 29.52 -43.25
N ALA A 535 -27.63 29.25 -43.21
CA ALA A 535 -28.40 28.74 -44.33
C ALA A 535 -28.11 29.54 -45.60
N ARG A 536 -27.83 28.85 -46.72
CA ARG A 536 -28.43 29.21 -48.00
C ARG A 536 -28.52 28.00 -48.93
N ARG A 537 -29.74 27.85 -49.46
CA ARG A 537 -30.10 27.00 -50.60
C ARG A 537 -29.14 27.21 -51.77
N GLY A 538 -28.85 26.13 -52.49
CA GLY A 538 -28.35 26.18 -53.86
C GLY A 538 -27.05 25.42 -54.03
N THR A 539 -27.09 24.40 -54.88
CA THR A 539 -25.99 23.77 -55.63
C THR A 539 -24.61 24.45 -55.50
N GLU A 540 -23.80 24.08 -54.51
CA GLU A 540 -22.37 24.39 -54.47
C GLU A 540 -21.61 23.22 -53.82
N THR A 541 -20.38 23.02 -54.32
CA THR A 541 -19.37 22.02 -53.96
C THR A 541 -19.26 21.72 -52.45
N PRO A 542 -18.84 20.50 -52.05
CA PRO A 542 -18.57 20.20 -50.64
C PRO A 542 -17.63 21.27 -50.06
N PRO A 543 -17.87 21.77 -48.84
CA PRO A 543 -17.03 22.81 -48.25
C PRO A 543 -15.59 22.30 -48.21
N GLU A 544 -14.64 23.07 -48.75
CA GLU A 544 -13.22 22.75 -48.64
C GLU A 544 -12.86 22.57 -47.15
N ILE A 545 -12.50 21.34 -46.78
CA ILE A 545 -12.08 21.00 -45.44
C ILE A 545 -10.66 21.56 -45.26
N LEU A 546 -10.55 22.77 -44.72
CA LEU A 546 -9.28 23.46 -44.55
C LEU A 546 -8.61 23.08 -43.22
N CYS A 547 -7.30 22.78 -43.29
CA CYS A 547 -6.47 22.53 -42.11
C CYS A 547 -6.41 23.77 -41.21
N THR A 548 -6.54 23.58 -39.90
CA THR A 548 -6.51 24.70 -38.96
C THR A 548 -5.14 25.36 -38.85
N ARG A 549 -4.04 24.65 -39.12
CA ARG A 549 -2.70 25.25 -39.26
C ARG A 549 -2.63 26.22 -40.44
N SER A 550 -3.29 25.90 -41.56
CA SER A 550 -3.34 26.80 -42.73
C SER A 550 -4.18 28.04 -42.47
N LEU A 551 -5.25 27.88 -41.68
CA LEU A 551 -6.11 29.00 -41.26
C LEU A 551 -5.42 29.88 -40.19
N HIS A 552 -4.63 29.27 -39.32
CA HIS A 552 -4.04 29.91 -38.14
C HIS A 552 -2.53 29.61 -38.02
N PRO A 553 -1.69 30.09 -38.96
CA PRO A 553 -0.29 29.66 -39.07
C PRO A 553 0.62 30.11 -37.93
N HIS A 554 0.18 31.07 -37.11
CA HIS A 554 0.98 31.69 -36.04
C HIS A 554 0.35 31.55 -34.65
N THR A 555 -0.58 30.61 -34.48
CA THR A 555 -1.25 30.39 -33.20
C THR A 555 -1.56 28.90 -33.01
N ALA A 556 -1.65 28.46 -31.76
CA ALA A 556 -2.24 27.16 -31.40
C ALA A 556 -3.67 27.41 -30.90
N PRO A 557 -4.70 27.31 -31.77
CA PRO A 557 -6.08 27.48 -31.33
C PRO A 557 -6.51 26.32 -30.43
N PHE A 558 -7.38 26.60 -29.46
CA PHE A 558 -8.04 25.55 -28.68
C PHE A 558 -9.08 24.86 -29.55
N GLN A 559 -8.84 23.59 -29.90
CA GLN A 559 -9.62 22.86 -30.88
C GLN A 559 -9.62 21.35 -30.59
N LEU A 560 -10.48 20.61 -31.27
CA LEU A 560 -10.53 19.15 -31.17
C LEU A 560 -9.25 18.53 -31.78
N MET A 561 -8.56 17.75 -30.97
CA MET A 561 -7.28 17.11 -31.20
C MET A 561 -7.49 15.63 -31.44
N HIS A 562 -7.00 15.15 -32.59
CA HIS A 562 -6.95 13.73 -32.92
C HIS A 562 -5.49 13.27 -32.86
N GLY A 563 -5.15 12.50 -31.84
CA GLY A 563 -3.82 11.95 -31.64
C GLY A 563 -3.61 10.64 -32.43
N PHE A 564 -2.40 10.45 -32.94
CA PHE A 564 -1.96 9.21 -33.58
C PHE A 564 -0.58 8.84 -33.07
N THR A 565 -0.37 7.58 -32.71
CA THR A 565 0.94 7.00 -32.40
C THR A 565 1.57 6.46 -33.69
N LEU A 566 2.81 6.87 -33.96
CA LEU A 566 3.60 6.44 -35.10
C LEU A 566 4.39 5.16 -34.78
N GLU A 567 4.93 4.47 -35.80
CA GLU A 567 5.70 3.23 -35.64
C GLU A 567 6.95 3.37 -34.75
N ASN A 568 7.51 4.58 -34.66
CA ASN A 568 8.66 4.89 -33.80
C ASN A 568 8.28 5.25 -32.35
N GLY A 569 7.01 5.07 -31.97
CA GLY A 569 6.51 5.39 -30.62
C GLY A 569 6.21 6.87 -30.37
N LEU A 570 6.53 7.77 -31.31
CA LEU A 570 6.19 9.20 -31.21
C LEU A 570 4.72 9.44 -31.56
N MET A 571 4.18 10.57 -31.10
CA MET A 571 2.79 10.93 -31.34
C MET A 571 2.66 12.11 -32.29
N VAL A 572 1.54 12.25 -32.99
CA VAL A 572 1.19 13.44 -33.79
C VAL A 572 -0.28 13.81 -33.61
N ASN A 573 -0.56 15.11 -33.60
CA ASN A 573 -1.90 15.65 -33.44
C ASN A 573 -2.41 16.31 -34.71
N TYR A 574 -3.53 15.81 -35.23
CA TYR A 574 -4.23 16.38 -36.38
C TYR A 574 -5.52 17.06 -35.94
N CYS A 575 -5.90 18.14 -36.62
CA CYS A 575 -7.23 18.71 -36.47
C CYS A 575 -8.27 17.79 -37.11
N GLY A 576 -9.55 17.89 -36.71
CA GLY A 576 -10.62 17.01 -37.21
C GLY A 576 -10.72 16.95 -38.74
N ALA A 577 -10.48 18.07 -39.41
CA ALA A 577 -10.36 18.16 -40.87
C ALA A 577 -9.31 17.21 -41.46
N CYS A 578 -8.09 17.24 -40.93
CA CYS A 578 -6.95 16.47 -41.41
C CYS A 578 -7.02 15.00 -41.00
N ALA A 579 -7.51 14.73 -39.79
CA ALA A 579 -7.67 13.37 -39.28
C ALA A 579 -8.63 12.55 -40.15
N LEU A 580 -9.70 13.17 -40.67
CA LEU A 580 -10.67 12.51 -41.55
C LEU A 580 -10.21 12.43 -43.01
N ALA A 581 -9.48 13.44 -43.48
CA ALA A 581 -9.10 13.54 -44.90
C ALA A 581 -7.85 12.73 -45.26
N HIS A 582 -6.86 12.69 -44.36
CA HIS A 582 -5.56 12.08 -44.62
C HIS A 582 -4.87 11.66 -43.30
N PRO A 583 -5.34 10.60 -42.61
CA PRO A 583 -4.67 10.11 -41.41
C PRO A 583 -3.17 9.81 -41.69
N PRO A 584 -2.27 9.99 -40.71
CA PRO A 584 -0.85 9.74 -40.90
C PRO A 584 -0.59 8.29 -41.30
N GLU A 585 0.30 8.07 -42.26
CA GLU A 585 0.69 6.72 -42.71
C GLU A 585 1.28 5.91 -41.54
N GLY A 586 0.82 4.68 -41.35
CA GLY A 586 1.24 3.82 -40.24
C GLY A 586 0.78 4.27 -38.85
N GLY A 587 0.05 5.38 -38.74
CA GLY A 587 -0.39 5.94 -37.46
C GLY A 587 -1.60 5.20 -36.87
N VAL A 588 -1.50 4.77 -35.62
CA VAL A 588 -2.60 4.19 -34.85
C VAL A 588 -3.30 5.30 -34.06
N PRO A 589 -4.62 5.51 -34.22
CA PRO A 589 -5.34 6.54 -33.47
C PRO A 589 -5.30 6.28 -31.95
N ILE A 590 -5.11 7.33 -31.17
CA ILE A 590 -5.10 7.31 -29.71
C ILE A 590 -6.50 7.70 -29.22
N ASP A 591 -7.23 6.76 -28.59
CA ASP A 591 -8.55 6.89 -27.92
C ASP A 591 -9.49 8.03 -28.42
N ASP A 592 -10.42 8.52 -27.59
CA ASP A 592 -11.39 9.55 -27.98
C ASP A 592 -10.70 10.89 -28.29
N ALA A 593 -11.20 11.61 -29.30
CA ALA A 593 -10.72 12.96 -29.62
C ALA A 593 -11.05 13.96 -28.50
N GLU A 594 -10.06 14.75 -28.11
CA GLU A 594 -10.14 15.66 -26.97
C GLU A 594 -9.75 17.10 -27.33
N TYR A 595 -10.17 18.09 -26.54
CA TYR A 595 -9.81 19.48 -26.79
C TYR A 595 -8.44 19.83 -26.21
N GLY A 596 -7.65 20.60 -26.96
CA GLY A 596 -6.35 21.10 -26.54
C GLY A 596 -5.85 22.28 -27.38
N TYR A 597 -4.81 22.95 -26.90
CA TYR A 597 -4.09 24.00 -27.59
C TYR A 597 -2.97 23.40 -28.46
N PHE A 598 -3.19 23.28 -29.76
CA PHE A 598 -2.16 22.78 -30.66
C PHE A 598 -2.29 23.34 -32.09
N SER A 599 -1.16 23.37 -32.80
CA SER A 599 -1.10 23.53 -34.25
C SER A 599 -1.09 22.14 -34.93
N CYS A 600 -1.95 21.94 -35.95
CA CYS A 600 -2.03 20.69 -36.69
C CYS A 600 -0.69 20.30 -37.33
N GLN A 601 -0.24 19.06 -37.15
CA GLN A 601 1.08 18.58 -37.60
C GLN A 601 1.06 17.92 -38.98
N CYS A 602 -0.03 18.04 -39.75
CA CYS A 602 -0.08 17.42 -41.07
C CYS A 602 0.93 18.01 -42.06
N SER A 603 1.33 17.18 -43.03
CA SER A 603 2.18 17.57 -44.16
C SER A 603 1.43 18.24 -45.32
N CYS A 604 0.10 18.40 -45.23
CA CYS A 604 -0.68 19.00 -46.30
C CYS A 604 -0.30 20.46 -46.53
N ASN A 605 0.19 20.73 -47.76
CA ASN A 605 0.49 22.06 -48.22
C ASN A 605 -0.82 22.88 -48.37
N PRO A 606 -0.87 24.15 -47.96
CA PRO A 606 -2.04 25.00 -48.13
C PRO A 606 -2.31 25.20 -49.63
N ARG A 607 -3.19 24.37 -50.21
CA ARG A 607 -3.80 24.67 -51.50
C ARG A 607 -5.03 25.53 -51.24
N GLY A 608 -4.94 26.82 -51.56
CA GLY A 608 -6.10 27.71 -51.56
C GLY A 608 -5.77 29.11 -51.10
N GLY A 609 -5.44 29.98 -52.05
CA GLY A 609 -5.53 31.42 -51.82
C GLY A 609 -6.99 31.82 -51.68
N GLY A 610 -7.30 32.67 -50.69
CA GLY A 610 -8.52 33.47 -50.70
C GLY A 610 -9.58 33.11 -49.67
N ARG A 611 -9.29 33.38 -48.39
CA ARG A 611 -10.23 34.01 -47.43
C ARG A 611 -9.40 34.44 -46.23
N LYS A 612 -9.65 35.64 -45.69
CA LYS A 612 -9.04 36.02 -44.40
C LYS A 612 -9.54 35.02 -43.36
N PRO A 613 -8.65 34.36 -42.60
CA PRO A 613 -9.10 33.44 -41.57
C PRO A 613 -9.97 34.20 -40.58
N LEU A 614 -11.14 33.64 -40.27
CA LEU A 614 -11.94 34.10 -39.13
C LEU A 614 -11.08 33.94 -37.87
N PRO A 615 -11.19 34.81 -36.87
CA PRO A 615 -10.48 34.60 -35.61
C PRO A 615 -10.85 33.23 -35.03
N PRO A 616 -9.90 32.53 -34.38
CA PRO A 616 -10.21 31.25 -33.76
C PRO A 616 -11.33 31.44 -32.72
N PRO A 617 -12.24 30.47 -32.56
CA PRO A 617 -13.30 30.58 -31.58
C PRO A 617 -12.71 30.82 -30.19
N SER A 618 -13.17 31.88 -29.50
CA SER A 618 -12.75 32.18 -28.14
C SER A 618 -13.41 31.21 -27.18
N ILE A 619 -12.71 30.11 -26.86
CA ILE A 619 -13.16 29.18 -25.83
C ILE A 619 -12.63 29.70 -24.48
N PRO A 620 -13.51 29.98 -23.50
CA PRO A 620 -13.11 30.68 -22.28
C PRO A 620 -12.26 29.78 -21.37
N HIS A 621 -11.30 30.41 -20.68
CA HIS A 621 -10.65 29.81 -19.51
C HIS A 621 -11.72 29.51 -18.47
N THR A 622 -11.91 28.24 -18.15
CA THR A 622 -12.71 27.83 -17.00
C THR A 622 -12.15 28.48 -15.73
N ALA A 623 -12.97 28.61 -14.69
CA ALA A 623 -12.49 29.12 -13.40
C ALA A 623 -11.28 28.32 -12.89
N ALA A 624 -11.27 27.00 -13.13
CA ALA A 624 -10.14 26.12 -12.81
C ALA A 624 -8.84 26.55 -13.52
N ILE A 625 -8.89 26.78 -14.84
CA ILE A 625 -7.72 27.22 -15.62
C ILE A 625 -7.22 28.58 -15.12
N GLN A 626 -8.11 29.52 -14.83
CA GLN A 626 -7.72 30.84 -14.30
C GLN A 626 -7.02 30.71 -12.94
N ILE A 627 -7.52 29.83 -12.06
CA ILE A 627 -6.93 29.58 -10.75
C ILE A 627 -5.58 28.88 -10.89
N LEU A 628 -5.44 27.88 -11.77
CA LEU A 628 -4.16 27.21 -12.04
C LEU A 628 -3.07 28.21 -12.45
N THR A 629 -3.40 29.12 -13.38
CA THR A 629 -2.48 30.17 -13.83
C THR A 629 -2.14 31.13 -12.68
N ALA A 630 -3.12 31.59 -11.91
CA ALA A 630 -2.91 32.50 -10.79
C ALA A 630 -2.14 31.86 -9.61
N ALA A 631 -2.28 30.56 -9.40
CA ALA A 631 -1.68 29.83 -8.30
C ALA A 631 -0.21 29.45 -8.54
N GLY A 632 0.36 29.79 -9.70
CA GLY A 632 1.79 29.65 -9.97
C GLY A 632 2.18 28.37 -10.72
N LEU A 633 1.27 27.76 -11.49
CA LEU A 633 1.55 26.55 -12.27
C LEU A 633 2.79 26.69 -13.17
N ALA A 634 2.98 27.84 -13.83
CA ALA A 634 4.14 28.06 -14.70
C ALA A 634 5.49 27.96 -13.94
N ASN A 635 5.55 28.48 -12.71
CA ASN A 635 6.75 28.39 -11.88
C ASN A 635 7.03 26.94 -11.47
N LEU A 636 5.97 26.18 -11.16
CA LEU A 636 6.08 24.75 -10.87
C LEU A 636 6.62 24.00 -12.09
N LEU A 637 6.07 24.20 -13.28
CA LEU A 637 6.55 23.55 -14.51
C LEU A 637 8.04 23.84 -14.76
N LEU A 638 8.48 25.10 -14.65
CA LEU A 638 9.88 25.47 -14.81
C LEU A 638 10.79 24.83 -13.75
N ALA A 639 10.33 24.77 -12.50
CA ALA A 639 11.07 24.11 -11.42
C ALA A 639 11.19 22.60 -11.68
N SER A 640 10.11 21.94 -12.11
CA SER A 640 10.07 20.52 -12.45
C SER A 640 11.06 20.17 -13.56
N LEU A 641 11.08 20.96 -14.64
CA LEU A 641 12.00 20.75 -15.78
C LEU A 641 13.47 20.89 -15.36
N LYS A 642 13.77 21.80 -14.43
CA LYS A 642 15.13 22.00 -13.92
C LYS A 642 15.53 20.91 -12.92
N ALA A 643 14.60 20.44 -12.09
CA ALA A 643 14.87 19.45 -11.07
C ALA A 643 14.97 18.02 -11.63
N TYR A 644 14.21 17.71 -12.68
CA TYR A 644 14.11 16.36 -13.25
C TYR A 644 14.25 16.36 -14.79
N PRO A 645 15.37 16.82 -15.36
CA PRO A 645 15.56 16.93 -16.80
C PRO A 645 15.59 15.57 -17.52
N ASP A 646 15.89 14.47 -16.81
CA ASP A 646 16.00 13.14 -17.44
C ASP A 646 14.86 12.20 -17.05
N ASN A 647 13.82 12.69 -16.34
CA ASN A 647 12.72 11.83 -15.86
C ASN A 647 11.54 11.82 -16.87
N PRO A 648 11.27 10.71 -17.57
CA PRO A 648 10.26 10.68 -18.61
C PRO A 648 8.84 10.96 -18.11
N ALA A 649 8.50 10.47 -16.92
CA ALA A 649 7.17 10.67 -16.35
C ALA A 649 6.89 12.15 -16.06
N VAL A 650 7.86 12.87 -15.48
CA VAL A 650 7.73 14.31 -15.21
C VAL A 650 7.65 15.10 -16.52
N LEU A 651 8.52 14.82 -17.49
CA LEU A 651 8.54 15.56 -18.75
C LEU A 651 7.27 15.35 -19.58
N ASN A 652 6.77 14.11 -19.65
CA ASN A 652 5.52 13.80 -20.35
C ASN A 652 4.34 14.50 -19.69
N ALA A 653 4.24 14.47 -18.36
CA ALA A 653 3.19 15.17 -17.63
C ALA A 653 3.23 16.70 -17.88
N VAL A 654 4.44 17.31 -17.97
CA VAL A 654 4.58 18.71 -18.42
C VAL A 654 4.04 18.91 -19.84
N GLY A 655 4.38 18.00 -20.77
CA GLY A 655 3.86 18.00 -22.15
C GLY A 655 2.34 17.94 -22.20
N GLY A 656 1.72 17.08 -21.38
CA GLY A 656 0.27 16.99 -21.22
C GLY A 656 -0.35 18.30 -20.77
N VAL A 657 0.22 18.96 -19.75
CA VAL A 657 -0.25 20.27 -19.26
C VAL A 657 -0.15 21.36 -20.35
N VAL A 658 0.94 21.39 -21.12
CA VAL A 658 1.16 22.35 -22.24
C VAL A 658 0.06 22.27 -23.31
N LEU A 659 -0.50 21.07 -23.50
CA LEU A 659 -1.60 20.83 -24.46
C LEU A 659 -2.96 21.28 -23.90
N ARG A 660 -3.13 21.41 -22.57
CA ARG A 660 -4.42 21.78 -21.94
C ARG A 660 -4.50 23.21 -21.46
N VAL A 661 -3.38 23.78 -21.05
CA VAL A 661 -3.30 25.11 -20.45
C VAL A 661 -2.38 25.97 -21.31
N GLU A 662 -2.77 27.23 -21.51
CA GLU A 662 -1.88 28.21 -22.13
C GLU A 662 -0.76 28.57 -21.13
N VAL A 663 0.47 28.18 -21.46
CA VAL A 663 1.66 28.42 -20.63
C VAL A 663 2.57 29.48 -21.25
N PRO A 664 3.41 30.16 -20.44
CA PRO A 664 4.43 31.07 -20.95
C PRO A 664 5.41 30.38 -21.90
N GLU A 665 5.90 31.12 -22.89
CA GLU A 665 6.89 30.66 -23.87
C GLU A 665 8.18 30.13 -23.22
N GLU A 666 8.56 30.67 -22.06
CA GLU A 666 9.71 30.19 -21.28
C GLU A 666 9.61 28.71 -20.91
N VAL A 667 8.40 28.21 -20.60
CA VAL A 667 8.17 26.79 -20.29
C VAL A 667 8.45 25.93 -21.51
N ILE A 668 7.96 26.35 -22.69
CA ILE A 668 8.15 25.63 -23.95
C ILE A 668 9.63 25.61 -24.35
N ASN A 669 10.31 26.76 -24.23
CA ASN A 669 11.73 26.86 -24.52
C ASN A 669 12.57 25.99 -23.57
N THR A 670 12.25 25.99 -22.28
CA THR A 670 12.94 25.13 -21.29
C THR A 670 12.72 23.66 -21.60
N LEU A 671 11.48 23.25 -21.93
CA LEU A 671 11.18 21.89 -22.34
C LEU A 671 11.92 21.49 -23.62
N PHE A 672 12.04 22.40 -24.60
CA PHE A 672 12.87 22.19 -25.79
C PHE A 672 14.34 21.93 -25.41
N TYR A 673 14.94 22.77 -24.55
CA TYR A 673 16.33 22.59 -24.13
C TYR A 673 16.58 21.28 -23.40
N VAL A 674 15.62 20.81 -22.60
CA VAL A 674 15.73 19.51 -21.93
C VAL A 674 15.65 18.36 -22.94
N LEU A 675 14.70 18.42 -23.88
CA LEU A 675 14.48 17.34 -24.85
C LEU A 675 15.54 17.29 -25.96
N VAL A 676 16.17 18.41 -26.29
CA VAL A 676 17.20 18.46 -27.35
C VAL A 676 18.49 17.74 -26.94
N GLU A 677 18.71 17.59 -25.63
CA GLU A 677 19.82 16.82 -25.06
C GLU A 677 19.56 15.30 -25.06
N GLN A 678 18.32 14.87 -25.32
CA GLN A 678 17.94 13.46 -25.31
C GLN A 678 18.25 12.77 -26.64
N GLY A 679 18.91 11.61 -26.57
CA GLY A 679 19.28 10.81 -27.75
C GLY A 679 18.14 9.98 -28.33
N ASP A 680 17.13 9.65 -27.53
CA ASP A 680 15.91 8.95 -27.92
C ASP A 680 14.69 9.67 -27.34
N LEU A 681 13.69 9.92 -28.18
CA LEU A 681 12.46 10.61 -27.80
C LEU A 681 11.29 9.67 -27.50
N GLY A 682 11.42 8.38 -27.76
CA GLY A 682 10.36 7.39 -27.49
C GLY A 682 9.80 7.49 -26.07
N PRO A 683 10.65 7.49 -25.01
CA PRO A 683 10.18 7.67 -23.63
C PRO A 683 9.53 9.03 -23.34
N PHE A 684 9.74 10.04 -24.18
CA PHE A 684 9.34 11.44 -23.99
C PHE A 684 8.27 11.90 -25.00
N ALA A 685 7.45 10.97 -25.49
CA ALA A 685 6.52 11.23 -26.59
C ALA A 685 5.54 12.39 -26.33
N GLU A 686 4.95 12.49 -25.13
CA GLU A 686 4.02 13.58 -24.79
C GLU A 686 4.74 14.91 -24.63
N ALA A 687 5.95 14.89 -24.06
CA ALA A 687 6.80 16.05 -23.93
C ALA A 687 7.17 16.63 -25.31
N ALA A 688 7.62 15.77 -26.22
CA ALA A 688 7.95 16.13 -27.59
C ALA A 688 6.72 16.67 -28.34
N LEU A 689 5.57 16.03 -28.19
CA LEU A 689 4.30 16.48 -28.75
C LEU A 689 3.90 17.86 -28.23
N GLY A 690 4.09 18.12 -26.93
CA GLY A 690 3.88 19.41 -26.30
C GLY A 690 4.69 20.53 -26.97
N VAL A 691 5.98 20.30 -27.23
CA VAL A 691 6.85 21.26 -27.95
C VAL A 691 6.41 21.41 -29.42
N ALA A 692 6.19 20.30 -30.12
CA ALA A 692 5.83 20.33 -31.53
C ALA A 692 4.47 20.98 -31.79
N SER A 693 3.53 20.90 -30.84
CA SER A 693 2.26 21.63 -30.86
C SER A 693 2.44 23.16 -30.95
N ARG A 694 3.61 23.66 -30.53
CA ARG A 694 4.01 25.07 -30.48
C ARG A 694 5.11 25.43 -31.48
N ALA A 695 5.34 24.59 -32.49
CA ALA A 695 6.38 24.80 -33.51
C ALA A 695 6.27 26.11 -34.32
N PHE A 696 5.12 26.80 -34.27
CA PHE A 696 4.91 28.09 -34.90
C PHE A 696 5.59 29.27 -34.17
N LEU A 697 6.06 29.07 -32.93
CA LEU A 697 6.71 30.10 -32.13
C LEU A 697 8.08 30.46 -32.73
N PRO A 698 8.39 31.77 -32.90
CA PRO A 698 9.66 32.20 -33.50
C PRO A 698 10.91 31.73 -32.72
N SER A 699 10.81 31.61 -31.40
CA SER A 699 11.86 31.07 -30.54
C SER A 699 12.16 29.60 -30.85
N ILE A 700 11.13 28.77 -30.98
CA ILE A 700 11.28 27.35 -31.34
C ILE A 700 11.87 27.22 -32.75
N GLU A 701 11.43 28.04 -33.71
CA GLU A 701 12.02 28.06 -35.05
C GLU A 701 13.53 28.43 -35.00
N ALA A 702 13.90 29.41 -34.19
CA ALA A 702 15.30 29.79 -33.98
C ALA A 702 16.11 28.67 -33.31
N LEU A 703 15.53 27.99 -32.31
CA LEU A 703 16.18 26.86 -31.64
C LEU A 703 16.38 25.67 -32.58
N CYS A 704 15.39 25.31 -33.38
CA CYS A 704 15.54 24.28 -34.43
C CYS A 704 16.66 24.61 -35.42
N LYS A 705 16.94 25.89 -35.70
CA LYS A 705 18.07 26.31 -36.55
C LYS A 705 19.43 26.17 -35.84
N ASN A 706 19.46 26.26 -34.52
CA ASN A 706 20.68 26.10 -33.72
C ASN A 706 21.00 24.62 -33.44
N TYR A 707 19.98 23.76 -33.37
CA TYR A 707 20.08 22.33 -33.07
C TYR A 707 19.56 21.48 -34.25
N VAL A 708 20.18 21.60 -35.43
CA VAL A 708 19.67 21.06 -36.69
C VAL A 708 19.61 19.52 -36.72
N ASP A 709 20.58 18.86 -36.09
CA ASP A 709 20.83 17.42 -36.19
C ASP A 709 20.37 16.64 -34.94
N THR A 710 19.30 17.09 -34.30
CA THR A 710 18.75 16.41 -33.11
C THR A 710 17.44 15.71 -33.42
N PRO A 711 17.13 14.57 -32.75
CA PRO A 711 15.88 13.84 -32.95
C PRO A 711 14.63 14.72 -32.80
N LEU A 712 14.67 15.69 -31.89
CA LEU A 712 13.57 16.63 -31.65
C LEU A 712 13.34 17.56 -32.82
N THR A 713 14.41 18.12 -33.39
CA THR A 713 14.30 19.02 -34.55
C THR A 713 13.82 18.28 -35.79
N GLU A 714 14.27 17.03 -35.99
CA GLU A 714 13.76 16.16 -37.05
C GLU A 714 12.27 15.87 -36.87
N TYR A 715 11.86 15.51 -35.65
CA TYR A 715 10.46 15.27 -35.30
C TYR A 715 9.57 16.51 -35.52
N ILE A 716 10.00 17.70 -35.07
CA ILE A 716 9.24 18.95 -35.23
C ILE A 716 9.07 19.34 -36.72
N ARG A 717 10.12 19.12 -37.53
CA ARG A 717 10.06 19.40 -38.98
C ARG A 717 9.22 18.37 -39.75
N GLY A 718 8.87 17.26 -39.10
CA GLY A 718 8.15 16.13 -39.67
C GLY A 718 9.08 15.20 -40.45
N PRO A 719 8.73 13.91 -40.60
CA PRO A 719 9.50 13.01 -41.46
C PRO A 719 9.55 13.58 -42.89
N PRO A 720 10.69 13.47 -43.60
CA PRO A 720 10.73 13.77 -45.02
C PRO A 720 9.76 12.84 -45.75
N VAL A 721 8.60 13.36 -46.14
CA VAL A 721 7.58 12.58 -46.85
C VAL A 721 8.15 12.17 -48.20
N SER A 722 8.29 10.85 -48.42
CA SER A 722 8.47 10.26 -49.74
C SER A 722 7.32 10.73 -50.63
N SER A 723 7.64 11.54 -51.61
CA SER A 723 6.68 12.11 -52.55
C SER A 723 6.11 11.04 -53.47
N THR A 724 5.05 10.37 -53.07
CA THR A 724 4.14 9.70 -54.01
C THR A 724 2.73 10.27 -53.83
N PRO A 725 2.23 11.08 -54.79
CA PRO A 725 0.85 11.50 -54.73
C PRO A 725 -0.04 10.28 -54.95
N PHE A 726 -0.93 10.00 -54.01
CA PHE A 726 -2.11 9.15 -54.26
C PHE A 726 -2.92 9.80 -55.39
N ARG A 727 -2.67 9.36 -56.62
CA ARG A 727 -3.61 9.57 -57.73
C ARG A 727 -4.82 8.70 -57.42
N VAL A 728 -5.93 9.34 -57.10
CA VAL A 728 -7.25 8.75 -57.35
C VAL A 728 -7.36 8.56 -58.86
N SER A 729 -7.03 7.35 -59.31
CA SER A 729 -7.31 6.91 -60.67
C SER A 729 -8.82 6.82 -60.81
N GLN A 730 -9.42 7.79 -61.51
CA GLN A 730 -10.73 7.57 -62.12
C GLN A 730 -10.57 6.42 -63.13
N SER A 731 -10.94 5.21 -62.73
CA SER A 731 -11.09 4.10 -63.67
C SER A 731 -12.41 4.26 -64.41
N ASN A 732 -12.38 4.99 -65.52
CA ASN A 732 -13.32 4.76 -66.61
C ASN A 732 -12.84 3.49 -67.33
N ASP A 733 -13.45 2.35 -67.03
CA ASP A 733 -13.53 1.22 -67.95
C ASP A 733 -14.74 0.37 -67.59
N THR A 734 -15.87 0.72 -68.21
CA THR A 734 -17.05 -0.12 -68.31
C THR A 734 -17.00 -0.84 -69.67
N PRO A 735 -16.97 -2.18 -69.71
CA PRO A 735 -17.46 -2.92 -70.86
C PRO A 735 -18.99 -3.09 -70.73
N PRO A 736 -19.75 -2.98 -71.84
CA PRO A 736 -21.20 -2.99 -71.83
C PRO A 736 -21.73 -4.43 -71.83
N GLY A 737 -22.73 -4.72 -71.00
CA GLY A 737 -23.48 -5.96 -71.15
C GLY A 737 -24.36 -6.34 -69.96
N VAL A 738 -25.66 -6.38 -70.25
CA VAL A 738 -26.71 -7.13 -69.54
C VAL A 738 -27.38 -6.42 -68.37
N THR A 739 -28.50 -5.79 -68.74
CA THR A 739 -29.68 -5.52 -67.93
C THR A 739 -30.13 -6.71 -67.08
N SER A 740 -30.43 -6.48 -65.79
CA SER A 740 -31.65 -7.02 -65.19
C SER A 740 -32.05 -6.25 -63.93
N GLN A 741 -33.24 -5.67 -64.01
CA GLN A 741 -34.08 -5.41 -62.85
C GLN A 741 -34.43 -6.74 -62.19
N GLY A 742 -34.41 -6.80 -60.86
CA GLY A 742 -34.90 -7.95 -60.11
C GLY A 742 -35.02 -7.62 -58.64
N LYS A 743 -36.23 -7.24 -58.21
CA LYS A 743 -36.61 -7.13 -56.81
C LYS A 743 -36.52 -8.49 -56.12
N SER A 744 -36.43 -8.42 -54.79
CA SER A 744 -36.53 -9.48 -53.80
C SER A 744 -37.56 -10.57 -54.11
N ASP A 745 -37.34 -11.79 -53.61
CA ASP A 745 -38.22 -12.38 -52.57
C ASP A 745 -37.81 -13.81 -52.13
N VAL A 746 -37.59 -13.94 -50.81
CA VAL A 746 -38.00 -15.04 -49.89
C VAL A 746 -37.35 -16.43 -50.06
N GLY A 747 -36.82 -17.12 -49.03
CA GLY A 747 -36.75 -16.86 -47.60
C GLY A 747 -36.26 -18.08 -46.78
N LEU A 748 -36.06 -17.83 -45.48
CA LEU A 748 -36.08 -18.77 -44.33
C LEU A 748 -34.91 -19.79 -44.24
N SER A 749 -33.88 -19.57 -43.41
CA SER A 749 -33.77 -19.76 -41.93
C SER A 749 -32.84 -20.98 -41.66
N PRO A 750 -32.17 -21.15 -40.48
CA PRO A 750 -32.53 -20.60 -39.17
C PRO A 750 -31.40 -19.93 -38.35
N SER A 751 -31.85 -19.06 -37.47
CA SER A 751 -31.18 -18.72 -36.21
C SER A 751 -31.27 -19.90 -35.24
N PRO A 752 -30.29 -20.11 -34.35
CA PRO A 752 -30.54 -20.71 -33.06
C PRO A 752 -30.39 -19.63 -31.97
N TYR A 753 -31.50 -19.32 -31.32
CA TYR A 753 -31.45 -18.87 -29.92
C TYR A 753 -31.74 -20.07 -29.02
N GLY A 754 -30.83 -20.27 -28.07
CA GLY A 754 -31.09 -20.92 -26.79
C GLY A 754 -30.06 -21.99 -26.43
N ILE A 755 -29.34 -21.99 -25.31
CA ILE A 755 -29.21 -21.08 -24.15
C ILE A 755 -27.84 -21.47 -23.52
N SER A 756 -26.93 -20.53 -23.26
CA SER A 756 -26.19 -20.41 -21.96
C SER A 756 -25.18 -19.25 -21.97
N ALA A 757 -25.39 -18.31 -21.06
CA ALA A 757 -24.41 -17.61 -20.22
C ALA A 757 -23.18 -16.88 -20.84
N TYR A 758 -23.12 -15.58 -20.56
CA TYR A 758 -21.95 -14.81 -20.10
C TYR A 758 -20.59 -15.05 -20.77
N GLN A 759 -20.11 -14.04 -21.52
CA GLN A 759 -18.76 -13.43 -21.40
C GLN A 759 -18.60 -12.35 -22.49
N SER A 760 -18.83 -11.10 -22.11
CA SER A 760 -18.35 -9.93 -22.86
C SER A 760 -16.90 -9.72 -22.43
N SER A 761 -15.94 -9.97 -23.31
CA SER A 761 -14.53 -9.66 -23.06
C SER A 761 -14.33 -8.15 -23.08
N CYS A 762 -14.22 -7.58 -21.87
CA CYS A 762 -13.61 -6.29 -21.64
C CYS A 762 -12.17 -6.35 -22.16
N LYS A 763 -11.85 -5.58 -23.21
CA LYS A 763 -10.48 -5.18 -23.49
C LYS A 763 -10.27 -3.84 -22.79
N SER A 764 -9.81 -3.93 -21.55
CA SER A 764 -9.41 -2.81 -20.72
C SER A 764 -8.28 -3.31 -19.82
N ASP A 765 -7.11 -3.59 -20.38
CA ASP A 765 -5.97 -4.14 -19.62
C ASP A 765 -4.56 -3.73 -20.11
N GLU A 766 -4.41 -2.81 -21.07
CA GLU A 766 -3.05 -2.45 -21.55
C GLU A 766 -2.41 -1.21 -20.90
N TYR A 767 -3.07 -0.56 -19.94
CA TYR A 767 -2.47 0.55 -19.17
C TYR A 767 -2.12 0.19 -17.72
N GLN A 768 -2.41 -1.04 -17.27
CA GLN A 768 -2.06 -1.52 -15.93
C GLN A 768 -0.67 -2.16 -15.83
N SER A 769 -0.04 -2.53 -16.96
CA SER A 769 1.13 -3.43 -16.94
C SER A 769 2.48 -2.73 -16.73
N THR A 770 2.68 -1.50 -17.20
CA THR A 770 4.03 -0.88 -17.20
C THR A 770 4.30 0.06 -16.03
N VAL A 771 3.28 0.54 -15.32
CA VAL A 771 3.45 1.44 -14.15
C VAL A 771 3.33 0.69 -12.81
N PHE A 772 2.73 -0.51 -12.79
CA PHE A 772 2.71 -1.35 -11.59
C PHE A 772 4.00 -2.16 -11.37
N GLN A 773 4.82 -2.39 -12.41
CA GLN A 773 6.06 -3.16 -12.30
C GLN A 773 7.27 -2.36 -11.80
N SER A 774 7.30 -1.03 -11.94
CA SER A 774 8.43 -0.21 -11.48
C SER A 774 8.39 0.15 -9.99
N HIS A 775 7.26 -0.10 -9.30
CA HIS A 775 7.08 0.19 -7.87
C HIS A 775 7.03 -1.06 -6.98
N LEU A 776 7.34 -2.24 -7.54
CA LEU A 776 7.44 -3.50 -6.78
C LEU A 776 8.88 -3.88 -6.38
N HIS A 777 9.90 -3.17 -6.89
CA HIS A 777 11.30 -3.35 -6.48
C HIS A 777 11.75 -2.24 -5.55
N THR A 778 11.31 -2.31 -4.30
CA THR A 778 12.13 -1.81 -3.19
C THR A 778 12.23 -2.95 -2.20
N GLU A 779 13.30 -3.74 -2.33
CA GLU A 779 13.73 -4.68 -1.31
C GLU A 779 13.93 -3.89 -0.02
N ILE A 780 12.97 -3.96 0.89
CA ILE A 780 13.23 -3.61 2.29
C ILE A 780 13.97 -4.82 2.86
N ASN A 781 15.30 -4.80 2.75
CA ASN A 781 16.17 -5.70 3.50
C ASN A 781 15.98 -5.44 5.00
N LEU A 782 15.11 -6.23 5.64
CA LEU A 782 14.94 -6.27 7.10
C LEU A 782 15.94 -7.22 7.79
N TYR A 783 17.03 -7.57 7.13
CA TYR A 783 18.09 -8.41 7.71
C TYR A 783 19.47 -7.77 7.58
N ASN A 784 20.05 -7.47 8.74
CA ASN A 784 21.43 -7.06 9.00
C ASN A 784 21.89 -5.72 8.42
N ASP A 785 21.98 -4.69 9.27
CA ASP A 785 23.13 -3.80 9.28
C ASP A 785 23.39 -3.30 10.70
N ASN A 786 24.39 -3.91 11.33
CA ASN A 786 25.12 -3.36 12.46
C ASN A 786 26.58 -3.82 12.32
N ILE A 787 27.50 -2.90 12.65
CA ILE A 787 28.98 -2.97 12.58
C ILE A 787 29.49 -2.48 11.21
N GLU A 788 30.01 -1.25 11.06
CA GLU A 788 31.28 -0.81 11.64
C GLU A 788 31.29 0.59 12.26
N SER A 789 32.11 0.68 13.30
CA SER A 789 32.46 1.81 14.13
C SER A 789 33.51 2.75 13.51
N SER A 790 33.35 4.05 13.79
CA SER A 790 34.38 5.05 14.13
C SER A 790 35.50 5.39 13.14
N GLY A 791 35.59 6.68 12.79
CA GLY A 791 36.77 7.28 12.15
C GLY A 791 36.67 8.79 11.92
N LEU A 792 36.73 9.56 13.02
CA LEU A 792 36.89 11.04 13.21
C LEU A 792 35.67 11.81 13.71
#